data_AF-R3WCD3-F1
#
_entry.id   AF-R3WCD3-F1
#
_cell.length_a   1.000
_cell.length_b   1.000
_cell.length_c   1.000
_cell.angle_alpha   90.00
_cell.angle_beta   90.00
_cell.angle_gamma   90.00
#
_symmetry.space_group_name_H-M   'P 1'
#
loop_
_entity.id
_entity.type
_entity.pdbx_description
1 polymer ?
#
loop_
_entity_poly.entity_id
_entity_poly.type
_entity_poly.pdbx_seq_one_letter_code
_entity_poly.pdbx_strand_id
1 'polypeptide(L)'
;MKKNHVTLLILFFCLLHMIGSIDEVFAEDVLPPTSYPLGVSTKTNLTAGGTLYFNTDQLQEKQLVGQFLAKNITSNGSSGLSKGGFQNYQNSNRQWDLEQIDPAVVSETITGSDIIRWYANSTSFKYLDGEDLHYYLGNLPTEKEMNEALQHYPALKEKFSERRNNDSLTSFPSFVDNGITDFSQVTGNIQSISDYYATLTGSDQTVVYNSAVQTAEINTEHKVVNPNDWGGQSSIQINIALKKNVTEQAVVIIDVDGQIDHFKNAQDISINYTNYDPDTMLPPYVFINYKHFPSFNFSGSTFFHATAYPSLPGDEEYRFEGNQGVFFEGKYASKAVPLIKSDSHTISDELKDKTYKTATHLVHNFNDEENEIQFRSNASLFIGTVLAPRTSVTLDDTQGRVLGSVISGYDIHTNMPISMEESTAMFDYDDFPGLGDITGGEEVEEPSKVGAKFDYAGLEKRELYTITQKIPAYSSRFPIQNLKITDTLAETIAVAVEDVVIKDETGSAADEYFAISQHAENELTVEAKPESLITESFYGKVYTIALNGNVKLSQEALIDPNINQIQIPNTAVTTVNDETKISNEALLTVDFVQGKPVVVNYLNEDGQEIAPPEILSGKVGQNYLANAKSISGYTLTAVSGNESGIFSNEEQTVTYMYQGYLAFSAVPTQISFGTHPLSNKEEEYKIESKDQDIVVKDTRTLGSNWQLRATLSRPLTGNKTHHVLSDALFYVKDGRSVPLRVNSSAIIESAVTTTHDDYNVTHDWTTFDDGLNVVVKSGDALADQYSGEISWELYDVVSND
;
A
#
# COMPACT_ATOMS: atom_id res chain seq x y z
N MET A 1 -16.39 73.09 37.67
CA MET A 1 -15.58 71.91 37.30
C MET A 1 -14.83 71.37 38.52
N LYS A 2 -15.48 70.55 39.37
CA LYS A 2 -14.81 69.68 40.39
C LYS A 2 -15.78 68.75 41.17
N LYS A 3 -17.02 68.52 40.68
CA LYS A 3 -18.00 67.64 41.34
C LYS A 3 -18.54 66.47 40.50
N ASN A 4 -18.19 66.39 39.21
CA ASN A 4 -18.65 65.30 38.33
C ASN A 4 -17.59 64.22 38.04
N HIS A 5 -16.36 64.36 38.56
CA HIS A 5 -15.33 63.32 38.42
C HIS A 5 -15.32 62.31 39.57
N VAL A 6 -15.88 62.66 40.74
CA VAL A 6 -15.89 61.76 41.91
C VAL A 6 -17.02 60.74 41.84
N THR A 7 -18.18 61.11 41.28
CA THR A 7 -19.32 60.18 41.13
C THR A 7 -19.10 59.16 40.01
N LEU A 8 -18.35 59.52 38.96
CA LEU A 8 -17.98 58.56 37.90
C LEU A 8 -16.89 57.58 38.38
N LEU A 9 -15.98 58.02 39.25
CA LEU A 9 -14.94 57.15 39.82
C LEU A 9 -15.51 56.15 40.85
N ILE A 10 -16.54 56.56 41.61
CA ILE A 10 -17.21 55.69 42.59
C ILE A 10 -18.15 54.70 41.89
N LEU A 11 -18.82 55.06 40.80
CA LEU A 11 -19.57 54.09 39.99
C LEU A 11 -18.65 53.11 39.24
N PHE A 12 -17.45 53.54 38.84
CA PHE A 12 -16.44 52.65 38.24
C PHE A 12 -15.82 51.71 39.29
N PHE A 13 -15.61 52.16 40.53
CA PHE A 13 -15.16 51.31 41.64
C PHE A 13 -16.25 50.38 42.19
N CYS A 14 -17.52 50.78 42.17
CA CYS A 14 -18.63 49.89 42.54
C CYS A 14 -18.99 48.88 41.44
N LEU A 15 -18.74 49.18 40.15
CA LEU A 15 -18.79 48.16 39.09
C LEU A 15 -17.59 47.20 39.16
N LEU A 16 -16.43 47.64 39.64
CA LEU A 16 -15.26 46.77 39.91
C LEU A 16 -15.34 46.00 41.24
N HIS A 17 -16.36 46.20 42.08
CA HIS A 17 -16.60 45.46 43.33
C HIS A 17 -17.91 44.66 43.33
N MET A 18 -18.58 44.54 42.18
CA MET A 18 -19.71 43.63 41.93
C MET A 18 -19.39 42.62 40.82
N ILE A 19 -18.09 42.37 40.59
CA ILE A 19 -17.58 41.23 39.82
C ILE A 19 -16.57 40.53 40.74
N GLY A 20 -17.12 39.88 41.74
CA GLY A 20 -16.51 38.82 42.54
C GLY A 20 -17.71 37.98 42.94
N SER A 21 -17.83 36.71 42.62
CA SER A 21 -16.82 35.71 42.31
C SER A 21 -17.58 34.49 41.83
N ILE A 22 -17.42 34.11 40.57
CA ILE A 22 -17.34 32.72 40.11
C ILE A 22 -16.36 32.80 38.93
N ASP A 23 -15.07 32.96 39.24
CA ASP A 23 -14.06 32.48 38.31
C ASP A 23 -14.15 30.95 38.42
N GLU A 24 -14.95 30.32 37.57
CA GLU A 24 -14.71 28.93 37.18
C GLU A 24 -13.32 28.94 36.57
N VAL A 25 -12.35 28.57 37.41
CA VAL A 25 -10.93 28.57 37.06
C VAL A 25 -10.78 27.58 35.91
N PHE A 26 -10.70 28.12 34.70
CA PHE A 26 -10.04 27.47 33.59
C PHE A 26 -8.65 27.05 34.07
N ALA A 27 -8.49 25.77 34.35
CA ALA A 27 -7.18 25.18 34.47
C ALA A 27 -6.73 24.84 33.04
N GLU A 28 -6.02 25.78 32.41
CA GLU A 28 -5.34 25.60 31.11
C GLU A 28 -4.40 24.37 31.12
N ASP A 29 -4.06 23.85 32.32
CA ASP A 29 -3.05 22.81 32.53
C ASP A 29 -3.52 21.62 33.41
N VAL A 30 -4.78 21.15 33.31
CA VAL A 30 -5.06 19.75 33.73
C VAL A 30 -4.65 18.83 32.59
N LEU A 31 -3.37 18.92 32.24
CA LEU A 31 -2.77 17.96 31.34
C LEU A 31 -2.42 16.75 32.21
N PRO A 32 -2.94 15.55 31.90
CA PRO A 32 -2.27 14.32 32.29
C PRO A 32 -0.74 14.49 32.11
N PRO A 33 0.08 14.09 33.09
CA PRO A 33 1.50 14.45 33.09
C PRO A 33 2.15 13.96 31.81
N THR A 34 3.12 14.71 31.28
CA THR A 34 3.85 14.38 30.04
C THR A 34 4.66 13.07 30.13
N SER A 35 4.73 12.48 31.34
CA SER A 35 5.27 11.17 31.68
C SER A 35 4.64 10.63 32.97
N TYR A 36 4.13 9.39 32.89
CA TYR A 36 3.76 8.44 33.94
C TYR A 36 2.92 8.91 35.14
N PRO A 37 1.59 8.92 35.03
CA PRO A 37 0.77 9.00 36.22
C PRO A 37 0.46 7.66 36.87
N LEU A 38 0.80 6.48 36.30
CA LEU A 38 0.23 5.19 36.78
C LEU A 38 1.17 3.97 36.76
N GLY A 39 2.44 4.08 37.18
CA GLY A 39 3.28 2.91 37.54
C GLY A 39 2.57 1.89 38.46
N VAL A 40 3.03 0.65 38.70
CA VAL A 40 4.29 -0.06 38.41
C VAL A 40 4.13 -1.12 37.30
N SER A 41 2.91 -1.48 36.92
CA SER A 41 2.64 -2.18 35.67
C SER A 41 1.16 -1.99 35.34
N THR A 42 0.91 -1.16 34.34
CA THR A 42 -0.44 -0.73 33.92
C THR A 42 -1.28 -1.92 33.46
N LYS A 43 -0.62 -2.91 32.84
CA LYS A 43 -1.24 -4.14 32.34
C LYS A 43 -1.53 -5.20 33.44
N THR A 44 -1.36 -4.88 34.73
CA THR A 44 -1.63 -5.83 35.81
C THR A 44 -3.05 -5.75 36.38
N ASN A 45 -3.61 -6.90 36.76
CA ASN A 45 -4.86 -6.96 37.51
C ASN A 45 -4.66 -6.65 38.98
N LEU A 46 -3.67 -7.29 39.60
CA LEU A 46 -3.40 -7.16 41.02
C LEU A 46 -1.92 -6.78 41.19
N THR A 47 -1.69 -5.63 41.81
CA THR A 47 -0.36 -5.16 42.19
C THR A 47 -0.31 -4.93 43.70
N ALA A 48 0.54 -5.69 44.40
CA ALA A 48 0.79 -5.53 45.83
C ALA A 48 2.26 -5.16 46.09
N GLY A 49 2.51 -3.98 46.68
CA GLY A 49 3.86 -3.61 47.13
C GLY A 49 4.41 -4.55 48.22
N GLY A 50 3.51 -5.20 48.97
CA GLY A 50 3.81 -6.25 49.93
C GLY A 50 3.49 -7.65 49.41
N THR A 51 2.60 -8.34 50.09
CA THR A 51 2.28 -9.75 49.84
C THR A 51 0.90 -9.90 49.22
N LEU A 52 0.81 -10.68 48.13
CA LEU A 52 -0.44 -11.12 47.54
C LEU A 52 -0.81 -12.50 48.10
N TYR A 53 -1.89 -12.55 48.86
CA TYR A 53 -2.42 -13.75 49.50
C TYR A 53 -3.59 -14.33 48.72
N PHE A 54 -3.42 -15.55 48.21
CA PHE A 54 -4.52 -16.32 47.63
C PHE A 54 -5.08 -17.33 48.64
N ASN A 55 -6.39 -17.30 48.86
CA ASN A 55 -7.07 -18.40 49.54
C ASN A 55 -7.36 -19.55 48.59
N THR A 56 -6.36 -20.42 48.42
CA THR A 56 -6.40 -21.56 47.50
C THR A 56 -7.45 -22.60 47.88
N ASP A 57 -7.89 -22.65 49.14
CA ASP A 57 -8.98 -23.54 49.57
C ASP A 57 -10.34 -23.10 49.01
N GLN A 58 -10.54 -21.81 48.77
CA GLN A 58 -11.76 -21.25 48.16
C GLN A 58 -11.69 -21.17 46.62
N LEU A 59 -10.47 -21.25 46.07
CA LEU A 59 -10.19 -21.16 44.63
C LEU A 59 -9.91 -22.53 43.98
N GLN A 60 -10.25 -23.64 44.64
CA GLN A 60 -10.02 -24.96 44.08
C GLN A 60 -10.64 -25.12 42.69
N GLU A 61 -9.86 -25.67 41.75
CA GLU A 61 -10.25 -25.90 40.34
C GLU A 61 -10.55 -24.63 39.51
N LYS A 62 -10.55 -23.43 40.12
CA LYS A 62 -10.69 -22.16 39.40
C LYS A 62 -9.37 -21.79 38.72
N GLN A 63 -9.47 -21.15 37.56
CA GLN A 63 -8.32 -20.55 36.86
C GLN A 63 -8.31 -19.06 37.16
N LEU A 64 -7.12 -18.52 37.41
CA LEU A 64 -6.91 -17.07 37.55
C LEU A 64 -6.38 -16.54 36.23
N VAL A 65 -7.18 -15.76 35.51
CA VAL A 65 -6.76 -15.16 34.25
C VAL A 65 -6.21 -13.76 34.51
N GLY A 66 -5.06 -13.43 33.91
CA GLY A 66 -4.52 -12.07 33.96
C GLY A 66 -3.06 -11.97 34.42
N GLN A 67 -2.66 -10.76 34.80
CA GLN A 67 -1.28 -10.42 35.19
C GLN A 67 -1.20 -10.01 36.67
N PHE A 68 -0.21 -10.55 37.38
CA PHE A 68 -0.06 -10.40 38.83
C PHE A 68 1.33 -9.90 39.19
N LEU A 69 1.40 -8.89 40.05
CA LEU A 69 2.65 -8.34 40.55
C LEU A 69 2.60 -8.27 42.08
N ALA A 70 3.57 -8.86 42.75
CA ALA A 70 3.75 -8.65 44.18
C ALA A 70 5.19 -8.85 44.61
N LYS A 71 5.60 -8.30 45.75
CA LYS A 71 6.90 -8.66 46.32
C LYS A 71 6.92 -10.14 46.73
N ASN A 72 5.88 -10.59 47.42
CA ASN A 72 5.71 -11.99 47.78
C ASN A 72 4.35 -12.49 47.31
N ILE A 73 4.29 -13.69 46.76
CA ILE A 73 3.01 -14.38 46.49
C ILE A 73 2.92 -15.61 47.36
N THR A 74 1.82 -15.75 48.08
CA THR A 74 1.63 -16.86 49.00
C THR A 74 0.18 -17.34 49.05
N SER A 75 -0.01 -18.46 49.73
CA SER A 75 -1.34 -19.01 50.00
C SER A 75 -1.50 -19.31 51.48
N ASN A 76 -2.75 -19.16 51.95
CA ASN A 76 -3.17 -19.62 53.28
C ASN A 76 -4.01 -20.92 53.22
N GLY A 77 -4.14 -21.54 52.04
CA GLY A 77 -4.85 -22.80 51.89
C GLY A 77 -4.08 -24.00 52.41
N SER A 78 -4.82 -25.08 52.65
CA SER A 78 -4.39 -26.29 53.35
C SER A 78 -4.69 -27.58 52.58
N SER A 79 -5.39 -27.47 51.45
CA SER A 79 -6.09 -28.59 50.83
C SER A 79 -5.25 -29.45 49.88
N GLY A 80 -4.07 -29.00 49.42
CA GLY A 80 -3.06 -29.84 48.78
C GLY A 80 -3.43 -30.51 47.44
N LEU A 81 -4.66 -30.32 46.93
CA LEU A 81 -5.24 -31.07 45.80
C LEU A 81 -5.84 -30.17 44.71
N SER A 82 -5.47 -28.88 44.67
CA SER A 82 -6.03 -27.95 43.69
C SER A 82 -5.53 -28.22 42.26
N LYS A 83 -6.48 -28.31 41.31
CA LYS A 83 -6.24 -28.36 39.85
C LYS A 83 -6.25 -26.98 39.17
N GLY A 84 -6.37 -25.91 39.96
CA GLY A 84 -6.30 -24.53 39.50
C GLY A 84 -4.93 -24.17 38.91
N GLY A 85 -4.87 -22.99 38.31
CA GLY A 85 -3.66 -22.47 37.68
C GLY A 85 -3.81 -21.01 37.28
N PHE A 86 -2.68 -20.38 36.95
CA PHE A 86 -2.64 -19.05 36.37
C PHE A 86 -2.76 -19.16 34.85
N GLN A 87 -3.54 -18.32 34.19
CA GLN A 87 -3.68 -18.31 32.73
C GLN A 87 -3.48 -16.92 32.19
N ASN A 88 -2.90 -16.83 30.99
CA ASN A 88 -2.78 -15.57 30.27
C ASN A 88 -3.71 -15.64 29.05
N TYR A 89 -4.68 -14.73 28.96
CA TYR A 89 -5.69 -14.56 27.88
C TYR A 89 -5.93 -15.75 26.94
N GLN A 90 -6.61 -16.81 27.40
CA GLN A 90 -6.82 -18.03 26.61
C GLN A 90 -7.71 -17.87 25.35
N ASN A 91 -8.40 -16.73 25.16
CA ASN A 91 -9.31 -16.52 24.02
C ASN A 91 -9.33 -15.06 23.52
N SER A 92 -8.25 -14.27 23.67
CA SER A 92 -8.32 -12.87 23.24
C SER A 92 -8.23 -12.78 21.73
N ASN A 93 -9.25 -12.19 21.09
CA ASN A 93 -9.19 -11.80 19.68
C ASN A 93 -8.25 -10.61 19.43
N ARG A 94 -7.69 -10.01 20.49
CA ARG A 94 -6.68 -8.94 20.41
C ARG A 94 -5.33 -9.55 20.03
N GLN A 95 -4.68 -8.99 19.01
CA GLN A 95 -3.27 -9.23 18.76
C GLN A 95 -2.50 -8.37 19.74
N TRP A 96 -1.86 -9.01 20.71
CA TRP A 96 -0.97 -8.31 21.62
C TRP A 96 0.44 -8.31 21.03
N ASP A 97 1.16 -7.19 21.15
CA ASP A 97 2.59 -7.16 20.87
C ASP A 97 3.32 -7.94 21.97
N LEU A 98 3.69 -9.18 21.66
CA LEU A 98 4.23 -10.16 22.60
C LEU A 98 5.58 -9.73 23.17
N GLU A 99 6.31 -8.86 22.46
CA GLU A 99 7.60 -8.34 22.93
C GLU A 99 7.43 -7.25 24.01
N GLN A 100 6.20 -6.76 24.21
CA GLN A 100 5.86 -5.69 25.15
C GLN A 100 4.98 -6.14 26.34
N ILE A 101 4.76 -7.45 26.50
CA ILE A 101 3.93 -7.99 27.58
C ILE A 101 4.81 -8.53 28.71
N ASP A 102 4.60 -7.99 29.91
CA ASP A 102 5.21 -8.52 31.13
C ASP A 102 4.79 -9.99 31.37
N PRO A 103 5.65 -10.81 32.02
CA PRO A 103 5.28 -12.13 32.51
C PRO A 103 3.93 -12.12 33.23
N ALA A 104 3.13 -13.16 33.02
CA ALA A 104 1.82 -13.27 33.67
C ALA A 104 1.91 -13.21 35.20
N VAL A 105 3.04 -13.60 35.78
CA VAL A 105 3.35 -13.26 37.17
C VAL A 105 4.78 -12.78 37.34
N VAL A 106 4.92 -11.70 38.10
CA VAL A 106 6.19 -11.07 38.49
C VAL A 106 6.25 -11.02 40.02
N SER A 107 7.20 -11.73 40.63
CA SER A 107 7.37 -11.73 42.10
C SER A 107 8.81 -11.85 42.57
N GLU A 108 9.13 -11.32 43.75
CA GLU A 108 10.45 -11.51 44.35
C GLU A 108 10.58 -12.92 44.92
N THR A 109 9.54 -13.38 45.62
CA THR A 109 9.47 -14.73 46.19
C THR A 109 8.09 -15.34 46.04
N ILE A 110 8.02 -16.67 46.04
CA ILE A 110 6.76 -17.40 46.27
C ILE A 110 6.90 -18.36 47.43
N THR A 111 5.83 -18.50 48.20
CA THR A 111 5.75 -19.46 49.31
C THR A 111 4.37 -20.12 49.34
N GLY A 112 4.25 -21.21 50.10
CA GLY A 112 3.01 -21.97 50.22
C GLY A 112 2.88 -23.07 49.17
N SER A 113 2.56 -24.27 49.67
CA SER A 113 2.58 -25.51 48.88
C SER A 113 1.63 -25.49 47.67
N ASP A 114 0.49 -24.81 47.78
CA ASP A 114 -0.51 -24.79 46.72
C ASP A 114 -0.14 -23.85 45.58
N ILE A 115 0.39 -22.66 45.89
CA ILE A 115 0.88 -21.71 44.88
C ILE A 115 2.05 -22.30 44.10
N ILE A 116 3.05 -22.87 44.78
CA ILE A 116 4.17 -23.53 44.10
C ILE A 116 3.68 -24.64 43.15
N ARG A 117 2.66 -25.41 43.58
CA ARG A 117 2.07 -26.45 42.74
C ARG A 117 1.31 -25.87 41.54
N TRP A 118 0.61 -24.75 41.69
CA TRP A 118 -0.03 -24.04 40.57
C TRP A 118 1.02 -23.64 39.53
N TYR A 119 2.12 -22.99 39.90
CA TYR A 119 3.17 -22.59 38.95
C TYR A 119 3.79 -23.79 38.19
N ALA A 120 3.95 -24.91 38.88
CA ALA A 120 4.54 -26.12 38.33
C ALA A 120 3.59 -26.92 37.39
N ASN A 121 2.28 -26.64 37.42
CA ASN A 121 1.26 -27.37 36.67
C ASN A 121 1.22 -26.94 35.19
N SER A 122 1.06 -27.89 34.25
CA SER A 122 0.95 -27.62 32.81
C SER A 122 -0.30 -26.85 32.37
N THR A 123 -1.28 -26.70 33.25
CA THR A 123 -2.44 -25.83 33.01
C THR A 123 -2.13 -24.36 33.29
N SER A 124 -1.03 -24.09 34.00
CA SER A 124 -0.56 -22.73 34.24
C SER A 124 0.21 -22.19 33.04
N PHE A 125 -0.11 -20.96 32.68
CA PHE A 125 0.45 -20.14 31.60
C PHE A 125 0.35 -20.80 30.23
N LYS A 126 -0.60 -20.33 29.41
CA LYS A 126 -0.83 -20.83 28.04
C LYS A 126 -1.17 -19.65 27.14
N TYR A 127 -0.47 -19.52 26.02
CA TYR A 127 -0.78 -18.62 24.91
C TYR A 127 -0.61 -19.39 23.58
N LEU A 128 -1.26 -18.97 22.49
CA LEU A 128 -1.09 -19.55 21.13
C LEU A 128 -0.80 -18.39 20.16
N ASP A 129 0.24 -18.42 19.32
CA ASP A 129 0.86 -19.57 18.64
C ASP A 129 2.39 -19.63 18.85
N GLY A 130 2.88 -20.72 19.46
CA GLY A 130 4.30 -21.10 19.45
C GLY A 130 5.00 -21.26 20.81
N GLU A 131 4.79 -20.37 21.79
CA GLU A 131 5.59 -20.34 23.03
C GLU A 131 4.76 -20.22 24.33
N ASP A 132 5.20 -20.93 25.38
CA ASP A 132 4.66 -20.82 26.75
C ASP A 132 5.24 -19.54 27.41
N LEU A 133 4.40 -18.54 27.70
CA LEU A 133 4.86 -17.35 28.42
C LEU A 133 5.29 -17.72 29.86
N HIS A 134 6.45 -17.23 30.27
CA HIS A 134 7.09 -17.60 31.54
C HIS A 134 6.67 -16.69 32.70
N TYR A 135 7.03 -17.07 33.92
CA TYR A 135 6.90 -16.23 35.11
C TYR A 135 8.26 -15.64 35.50
N TYR A 136 8.29 -14.49 36.16
CA TYR A 136 9.51 -13.95 36.77
C TYR A 136 9.50 -14.17 38.28
N LEU A 137 10.52 -14.90 38.77
CA LEU A 137 10.83 -14.99 40.20
C LEU A 137 12.25 -14.53 40.44
N GLY A 138 12.41 -13.47 41.25
CA GLY A 138 13.71 -13.01 41.70
C GLY A 138 14.46 -14.10 42.45
N ASN A 139 13.78 -14.75 43.40
CA ASN A 139 14.29 -15.86 44.20
C ASN A 139 13.38 -17.09 44.05
N LEU A 140 13.98 -18.23 43.67
CA LEU A 140 13.27 -19.50 43.62
C LEU A 140 12.94 -20.00 45.03
N PRO A 141 11.86 -20.79 45.20
CA PRO A 141 11.55 -21.45 46.47
C PRO A 141 12.69 -22.34 46.93
N THR A 142 12.84 -22.49 48.25
CA THR A 142 13.84 -23.40 48.81
C THR A 142 13.55 -24.85 48.43
N GLU A 143 14.58 -25.70 48.44
CA GLU A 143 14.41 -27.13 48.16
C GLU A 143 13.40 -27.79 49.13
N LYS A 144 13.36 -27.32 50.37
CA LYS A 144 12.37 -27.75 51.37
C LYS A 144 10.95 -27.42 50.92
N GLU A 145 10.68 -26.18 50.53
CA GLU A 145 9.35 -25.74 50.07
C GLU A 145 8.94 -26.47 48.78
N MET A 146 9.86 -26.67 47.84
CA MET A 146 9.61 -27.45 46.62
C MET A 146 9.27 -28.90 46.94
N ASN A 147 9.98 -29.52 47.87
CA ASN A 147 9.73 -30.91 48.25
C ASN A 147 8.42 -31.06 49.04
N GLU A 148 8.09 -30.11 49.92
CA GLU A 148 6.80 -30.07 50.63
C GLU A 148 5.63 -29.86 49.67
N ALA A 149 5.77 -28.96 48.69
CA ALA A 149 4.73 -28.65 47.70
C ALA A 149 4.46 -29.81 46.73
N LEU A 150 5.54 -30.43 46.23
CA LEU A 150 5.50 -31.38 45.11
C LEU A 150 5.78 -32.84 45.54
N GLN A 151 5.66 -33.16 46.84
CA GLN A 151 5.95 -34.50 47.40
C GLN A 151 5.28 -35.68 46.66
N HIS A 152 4.15 -35.44 45.98
CA HIS A 152 3.39 -36.44 45.23
C HIS A 152 3.49 -36.30 43.70
N TYR A 153 4.18 -35.28 43.19
CA TYR A 153 4.21 -34.92 41.77
C TYR A 153 5.63 -34.55 41.28
N PRO A 154 6.61 -35.49 41.33
CA PRO A 154 8.00 -35.19 41.00
C PRO A 154 8.20 -34.67 39.57
N ALA A 155 7.36 -35.10 38.61
CA ALA A 155 7.39 -34.62 37.23
C ALA A 155 7.00 -33.14 37.07
N LEU A 156 6.31 -32.54 38.06
CA LEU A 156 6.02 -31.10 38.04
C LEU A 156 7.22 -30.27 38.49
N LYS A 157 8.15 -30.84 39.26
CA LYS A 157 9.35 -30.13 39.73
C LYS A 157 10.25 -29.68 38.57
N GLU A 158 10.36 -30.50 37.53
CA GLU A 158 11.11 -30.19 36.31
C GLU A 158 10.45 -29.04 35.52
N LYS A 159 9.12 -29.11 35.33
CA LYS A 159 8.32 -28.06 34.67
C LYS A 159 8.40 -26.70 35.33
N PHE A 160 8.55 -26.66 36.65
CA PHE A 160 8.68 -25.41 37.38
C PHE A 160 9.92 -24.63 36.90
N SER A 161 11.08 -25.27 36.82
CA SER A 161 12.33 -24.61 36.40
C SER A 161 12.37 -24.23 34.91
N GLU A 162 11.72 -25.01 34.04
CA GLU A 162 11.67 -24.77 32.59
C GLU A 162 10.88 -23.52 32.22
N ARG A 163 9.98 -23.06 33.09
CA ARG A 163 9.03 -21.96 32.82
C ARG A 163 9.39 -20.63 33.47
N ARG A 164 10.61 -20.50 33.99
CA ARG A 164 11.11 -19.29 34.63
C ARG A 164 11.75 -18.37 33.58
N ASN A 165 11.36 -17.10 33.57
CA ASN A 165 12.06 -16.06 32.85
C ASN A 165 13.38 -15.73 33.58
N ASN A 166 14.50 -15.82 32.87
CA ASN A 166 15.86 -15.64 33.42
C ASN A 166 16.37 -14.19 33.32
N ASP A 167 15.56 -13.26 32.82
CA ASP A 167 15.90 -11.84 32.79
C ASP A 167 15.80 -11.17 34.18
N SER A 168 15.90 -9.84 34.23
CA SER A 168 15.80 -9.04 35.45
C SER A 168 14.57 -8.12 35.40
N LEU A 169 14.19 -7.52 36.52
CA LEU A 169 13.11 -6.52 36.54
C LEU A 169 13.33 -5.36 35.56
N THR A 170 14.58 -5.01 35.27
CA THR A 170 14.94 -3.94 34.32
C THR A 170 14.86 -4.38 32.86
N SER A 171 14.40 -5.60 32.57
CA SER A 171 14.13 -6.05 31.20
C SER A 171 12.70 -5.75 30.74
N PHE A 172 11.82 -5.40 31.68
CA PHE A 172 10.41 -5.17 31.41
C PHE A 172 10.18 -3.68 31.11
N PRO A 173 9.67 -3.32 29.92
CA PRO A 173 9.50 -1.92 29.50
C PRO A 173 8.72 -1.08 30.52
N SER A 174 7.64 -1.63 31.08
CA SER A 174 6.80 -0.99 32.10
C SER A 174 7.58 -0.61 33.36
N PHE A 175 8.53 -1.44 33.80
CA PHE A 175 9.35 -1.17 34.98
C PHE A 175 10.51 -0.22 34.66
N VAL A 176 11.14 -0.37 33.49
CA VAL A 176 12.21 0.51 33.00
C VAL A 176 11.73 1.96 32.95
N ASP A 177 10.57 2.17 32.34
CA ASP A 177 10.05 3.52 32.14
C ASP A 177 9.60 4.18 33.45
N ASN A 178 9.27 3.39 34.47
CA ASN A 178 8.95 3.87 35.82
C ASN A 178 10.18 3.98 36.73
N GLY A 179 11.39 3.73 36.21
CA GLY A 179 12.63 3.78 36.98
C GLY A 179 12.73 2.70 38.07
N ILE A 180 12.02 1.59 37.88
CA ILE A 180 11.93 0.49 38.86
C ILE A 180 12.93 -0.58 38.49
N THR A 181 13.87 -0.78 39.40
CA THR A 181 15.00 -1.69 39.29
C THR A 181 14.95 -2.82 40.32
N ASP A 182 14.16 -2.64 41.39
CA ASP A 182 13.91 -3.65 42.41
C ASP A 182 12.52 -3.53 43.05
N PHE A 183 12.05 -4.60 43.71
CA PHE A 183 10.72 -4.65 44.32
C PHE A 183 10.50 -3.65 45.47
N SER A 184 11.55 -3.12 46.10
CA SER A 184 11.39 -2.13 47.18
C SER A 184 10.96 -0.76 46.65
N GLN A 185 11.19 -0.49 45.37
CA GLN A 185 10.80 0.76 44.70
C GLN A 185 9.32 0.78 44.30
N VAL A 186 8.65 -0.39 44.26
CA VAL A 186 7.25 -0.55 43.86
C VAL A 186 6.32 0.28 44.75
N THR A 187 6.39 0.12 46.08
CA THR A 187 5.55 0.86 47.03
C THR A 187 5.75 2.37 46.93
N GLY A 188 7.01 2.82 46.83
CA GLY A 188 7.33 4.24 46.71
C GLY A 188 6.81 4.86 45.41
N ASN A 189 6.84 4.11 44.31
CA ASN A 189 6.28 4.53 43.04
C ASN A 189 4.74 4.67 43.12
N ILE A 190 4.04 3.65 43.64
CA ILE A 190 2.57 3.68 43.84
C ILE A 190 2.16 4.89 44.71
N GLN A 191 2.91 5.18 45.77
CA GLN A 191 2.68 6.36 46.62
C GLN A 191 2.86 7.66 45.85
N SER A 192 3.96 7.82 45.11
CA SER A 192 4.24 9.02 44.32
C SER A 192 3.14 9.32 43.30
N ILE A 193 2.58 8.29 42.68
CA ILE A 193 1.47 8.37 41.72
C ILE A 193 0.18 8.83 42.38
N SER A 194 -0.17 8.19 43.49
CA SER A 194 -1.38 8.50 44.23
C SER A 194 -1.34 9.92 44.78
N ASP A 195 -0.17 10.35 45.28
CA ASP A 195 0.08 11.71 45.76
C ASP A 195 -0.04 12.73 44.63
N TYR A 196 0.51 12.44 43.44
CA TYR A 196 0.40 13.33 42.28
C TYR A 196 -1.06 13.70 42.00
N TYR A 197 -1.95 12.70 41.87
CA TYR A 197 -3.37 12.96 41.62
C TYR A 197 -4.08 13.64 42.79
N ALA A 198 -3.69 13.33 44.02
CA ALA A 198 -4.24 13.99 45.20
C ALA A 198 -3.86 15.48 45.29
N THR A 199 -2.72 15.89 44.68
CA THR A 199 -2.30 17.30 44.65
C THR A 199 -3.03 18.14 43.60
N LEU A 200 -3.65 17.51 42.61
CA LEU A 200 -4.38 18.22 41.55
C LEU A 200 -5.68 18.84 42.07
N THR A 201 -6.22 18.33 43.18
CA THR A 201 -7.36 18.90 43.91
C THR A 201 -6.86 19.57 45.20
N GLY A 202 -6.89 20.92 45.22
CA GLY A 202 -6.40 21.75 46.34
C GLY A 202 -7.42 21.98 47.47
N SER A 203 -7.05 22.73 48.52
CA SER A 203 -7.90 22.96 49.71
C SER A 203 -9.25 23.64 49.44
N ASP A 204 -9.35 24.36 48.32
CA ASP A 204 -10.50 25.22 48.00
C ASP A 204 -11.29 24.72 46.77
N GLN A 205 -10.86 23.63 46.12
CA GLN A 205 -11.45 23.09 44.89
C GLN A 205 -11.72 21.59 45.01
N THR A 206 -13.00 21.22 45.02
CA THR A 206 -13.43 19.81 45.12
C THR A 206 -13.50 19.11 43.77
N VAL A 207 -13.43 19.83 42.65
CA VAL A 207 -13.50 19.28 41.28
C VAL A 207 -12.58 20.08 40.35
N VAL A 208 -11.82 19.37 39.53
CA VAL A 208 -10.87 19.90 38.55
C VAL A 208 -11.03 19.12 37.24
N TYR A 209 -11.03 19.80 36.09
CA TYR A 209 -11.26 19.16 34.78
C TYR A 209 -10.59 19.92 33.63
N ASN A 210 -10.39 19.24 32.50
CA ASN A 210 -9.74 19.78 31.31
C ASN A 210 -10.70 20.49 30.33
N SER A 211 -10.16 20.97 29.21
CA SER A 211 -10.87 21.73 28.16
C SER A 211 -12.07 21.01 27.54
N ALA A 212 -12.10 19.68 27.52
CA ALA A 212 -13.19 18.89 26.95
C ALA A 212 -14.46 18.89 27.81
N VAL A 213 -14.34 19.26 29.08
CA VAL A 213 -15.44 19.34 30.04
C VAL A 213 -15.95 20.77 30.10
N GLN A 214 -17.27 20.94 29.99
CA GLN A 214 -17.94 22.22 30.13
C GLN A 214 -17.99 22.61 31.60
N THR A 215 -18.54 21.72 32.43
CA THR A 215 -18.69 21.90 33.88
C THR A 215 -18.72 20.53 34.54
N ALA A 216 -18.13 20.39 35.72
CA ALA A 216 -18.27 19.19 36.55
C ALA A 216 -18.50 19.56 38.02
N GLU A 217 -19.43 18.87 38.67
CA GLU A 217 -19.90 19.17 40.03
C GLU A 217 -20.08 17.89 40.85
N ILE A 218 -19.93 18.01 42.18
CA ILE A 218 -20.18 16.95 43.17
C ILE A 218 -21.10 17.48 44.28
N ASN A 219 -22.04 16.66 44.76
CA ASN A 219 -23.03 17.04 45.78
C ASN A 219 -22.44 17.15 47.20
N THR A 220 -21.91 18.32 47.58
CA THR A 220 -21.28 18.49 48.91
C THR A 220 -22.22 19.03 49.98
N GLU A 221 -23.36 19.62 49.63
CA GLU A 221 -24.22 20.30 50.61
C GLU A 221 -25.42 19.48 51.09
N HIS A 222 -26.04 18.70 50.19
CA HIS A 222 -27.29 18.00 50.47
C HIS A 222 -27.19 16.51 50.19
N LYS A 223 -27.82 15.73 51.08
CA LYS A 223 -27.98 14.29 50.90
C LYS A 223 -28.84 14.02 49.66
N VAL A 224 -28.25 13.37 48.65
CA VAL A 224 -28.98 12.85 47.49
C VAL A 224 -29.47 11.44 47.83
N VAL A 225 -30.73 11.15 47.49
CA VAL A 225 -31.38 9.87 47.77
C VAL A 225 -32.00 9.33 46.49
N ASN A 226 -31.59 8.12 46.07
CA ASN A 226 -32.18 7.45 44.91
C ASN A 226 -33.65 7.06 45.17
N PRO A 227 -34.63 7.62 44.45
CA PRO A 227 -36.04 7.31 44.68
C PRO A 227 -36.44 5.89 44.21
N ASN A 228 -35.62 5.24 43.38
CA ASN A 228 -35.87 3.90 42.84
C ASN A 228 -35.26 2.77 43.68
N ASP A 229 -34.48 3.08 44.71
CA ASP A 229 -33.88 2.08 45.59
C ASP A 229 -34.66 2.00 46.91
N TRP A 230 -35.11 0.81 47.31
CA TRP A 230 -36.12 0.58 48.36
C TRP A 230 -35.65 0.89 49.81
N GLY A 231 -34.65 1.75 50.01
CA GLY A 231 -34.02 2.03 51.31
C GLY A 231 -33.64 3.46 51.64
N GLY A 232 -33.79 4.46 50.75
CA GLY A 232 -33.41 5.84 51.07
C GLY A 232 -31.89 6.06 51.24
N GLN A 233 -31.09 5.29 50.50
CA GLN A 233 -29.62 5.27 50.55
C GLN A 233 -29.03 6.62 50.08
N SER A 234 -27.92 7.02 50.70
CA SER A 234 -27.18 8.25 50.41
C SER A 234 -26.21 8.00 49.26
N SER A 235 -26.18 8.88 48.25
CA SER A 235 -25.26 8.76 47.10
C SER A 235 -24.20 9.85 47.05
N ILE A 236 -22.97 9.48 46.67
CA ILE A 236 -22.00 10.42 46.11
C ILE A 236 -22.39 10.64 44.65
N GLN A 237 -22.92 11.81 44.34
CA GLN A 237 -23.35 12.18 43.01
C GLN A 237 -22.35 13.13 42.36
N ILE A 238 -21.91 12.73 41.17
CA ILE A 238 -20.99 13.45 40.30
C ILE A 238 -21.75 13.77 39.00
N ASN A 239 -21.75 15.02 38.59
CA ASN A 239 -22.38 15.48 37.36
C ASN A 239 -21.31 16.10 36.46
N ILE A 240 -21.20 15.61 35.22
CA ILE A 240 -20.17 16.00 34.25
C ILE A 240 -20.87 16.42 32.97
N ALA A 241 -20.74 17.68 32.57
CA ALA A 241 -21.19 18.18 31.28
C ALA A 241 -20.00 18.23 30.34
N LEU A 242 -20.09 17.49 29.24
CA LEU A 242 -19.09 17.54 28.18
C LEU A 242 -19.41 18.69 27.22
N LYS A 243 -18.37 19.29 26.64
CA LYS A 243 -18.56 20.29 25.58
C LYS A 243 -19.04 19.58 24.31
N LYS A 244 -20.07 20.13 23.68
CA LYS A 244 -20.60 19.61 22.41
C LYS A 244 -19.53 19.69 21.32
N ASN A 245 -19.48 18.68 20.45
CA ASN A 245 -18.59 18.61 19.28
C ASN A 245 -17.08 18.64 19.60
N VAL A 246 -16.69 18.35 20.84
CA VAL A 246 -15.28 18.16 21.20
C VAL A 246 -14.96 16.67 21.14
N THR A 247 -13.88 16.33 20.42
CA THR A 247 -13.36 14.96 20.30
C THR A 247 -12.19 14.71 21.26
N GLU A 248 -11.70 15.74 21.94
CA GLU A 248 -10.71 15.61 23.00
C GLU A 248 -11.24 14.74 24.13
N GLN A 249 -10.37 13.89 24.67
CA GLN A 249 -10.65 13.04 25.81
C GLN A 249 -10.93 13.88 27.06
N ALA A 250 -12.10 13.69 27.67
CA ALA A 250 -12.47 14.35 28.93
C ALA A 250 -11.70 13.75 30.11
N VAL A 251 -11.17 14.62 30.97
CA VAL A 251 -10.48 14.25 32.22
C VAL A 251 -11.08 15.06 33.36
N VAL A 252 -11.51 14.37 34.42
CA VAL A 252 -12.15 14.94 35.61
C VAL A 252 -11.51 14.35 36.86
N ILE A 253 -11.13 15.19 37.82
CA ILE A 253 -10.54 14.83 39.10
C ILE A 253 -11.40 15.43 40.21
N ILE A 254 -11.83 14.60 41.16
CA ILE A 254 -12.82 14.95 42.17
C ILE A 254 -12.34 14.52 43.55
N ASP A 255 -12.47 15.41 44.52
CA ASP A 255 -12.25 15.10 45.93
C ASP A 255 -13.56 14.66 46.61
N VAL A 256 -13.48 13.54 47.31
CA VAL A 256 -14.52 13.03 48.20
C VAL A 256 -13.94 12.98 49.61
N ASP A 257 -14.42 13.86 50.48
CA ASP A 257 -13.96 13.94 51.88
C ASP A 257 -14.95 13.25 52.82
N GLY A 258 -14.48 12.22 53.54
CA GLY A 258 -15.23 11.49 54.56
C GLY A 258 -15.59 12.33 55.79
N GLN A 259 -15.11 13.57 55.91
CA GLN A 259 -15.61 14.55 56.87
C GLN A 259 -17.02 15.07 56.53
N ILE A 260 -17.48 14.90 55.29
CA ILE A 260 -18.85 15.21 54.87
C ILE A 260 -19.78 14.04 55.26
N ASP A 261 -20.73 14.31 56.15
CA ASP A 261 -21.58 13.28 56.80
C ASP A 261 -22.30 12.37 55.80
N HIS A 262 -22.81 12.89 54.68
CA HIS A 262 -23.53 12.06 53.70
C HIS A 262 -22.62 11.31 52.73
N PHE A 263 -21.36 11.74 52.54
CA PHE A 263 -20.33 10.96 51.83
C PHE A 263 -19.84 9.80 52.68
N LYS A 264 -19.58 10.05 53.97
CA LYS A 264 -19.19 9.01 54.92
C LYS A 264 -20.18 7.86 55.02
N ASN A 265 -21.48 8.19 54.91
CA ASN A 265 -22.57 7.23 54.97
C ASN A 265 -23.10 6.84 53.57
N ALA A 266 -22.41 7.22 52.50
CA ALA A 266 -22.81 6.90 51.14
C ALA A 266 -22.76 5.39 50.92
N GLN A 267 -23.75 4.88 50.20
CA GLN A 267 -23.83 3.46 49.86
C GLN A 267 -23.68 3.24 48.36
N ASP A 268 -23.73 4.31 47.55
CA ASP A 268 -23.56 4.31 46.11
C ASP A 268 -22.84 5.57 45.59
N ILE A 269 -22.29 5.44 44.39
CA ILE A 269 -21.69 6.48 43.57
C ILE A 269 -22.51 6.59 42.29
N SER A 270 -22.95 7.79 41.95
CA SER A 270 -23.72 8.09 40.73
C SER A 270 -22.96 9.10 39.88
N ILE A 271 -22.58 8.73 38.66
CA ILE A 271 -21.94 9.62 37.69
C ILE A 271 -22.93 9.90 36.54
N ASN A 272 -23.19 11.18 36.27
CA ASN A 272 -24.09 11.61 35.21
C ASN A 272 -23.30 12.39 34.15
N TYR A 273 -23.23 11.85 32.94
CA TYR A 273 -22.63 12.50 31.78
C TYR A 273 -23.69 13.18 30.95
N THR A 274 -23.53 14.47 30.66
CA THR A 274 -24.42 15.22 29.78
C THR A 274 -23.69 15.68 28.53
N ASN A 275 -24.42 15.72 27.41
CA ASN A 275 -23.86 15.90 26.06
C ASN A 275 -22.91 14.78 25.60
N TYR A 276 -22.88 13.65 26.31
CA TYR A 276 -22.05 12.51 25.92
C TYR A 276 -22.74 11.65 24.87
N ASP A 277 -22.04 11.41 23.77
CA ASP A 277 -22.42 10.46 22.73
C ASP A 277 -21.40 9.31 22.70
N PRO A 278 -21.75 8.11 23.20
CA PRO A 278 -20.82 7.00 23.28
C PRO A 278 -20.38 6.44 21.91
N ASP A 279 -21.06 6.83 20.82
CA ASP A 279 -20.70 6.39 19.47
C ASP A 279 -19.69 7.34 18.81
N THR A 280 -19.56 8.58 19.31
CA THR A 280 -18.70 9.61 18.71
C THR A 280 -17.68 10.23 19.66
N MET A 281 -17.80 10.00 20.97
CA MET A 281 -16.92 10.56 22.00
C MET A 281 -16.23 9.45 22.78
N LEU A 282 -14.97 9.68 23.13
CA LEU A 282 -14.21 8.77 23.97
C LEU A 282 -14.75 8.77 25.42
N PRO A 283 -14.74 7.62 26.14
CA PRO A 283 -15.21 7.52 27.52
C PRO A 283 -14.43 8.45 28.46
N PRO A 284 -15.06 9.35 29.25
CA PRO A 284 -14.33 10.26 30.13
C PRO A 284 -13.45 9.56 31.20
N TYR A 285 -12.25 10.08 31.42
CA TYR A 285 -11.40 9.71 32.56
C TYR A 285 -11.88 10.40 33.83
N VAL A 286 -12.13 9.63 34.88
CA VAL A 286 -12.60 10.14 36.17
C VAL A 286 -11.72 9.63 37.29
N PHE A 287 -11.06 10.54 38.01
CA PHE A 287 -10.27 10.28 39.20
C PHE A 287 -11.04 10.74 40.42
N ILE A 288 -11.27 9.82 41.37
CA ILE A 288 -11.96 10.10 42.61
C ILE A 288 -10.96 9.93 43.76
N ASN A 289 -10.55 11.05 44.35
CA ASN A 289 -9.63 11.11 45.48
C ASN A 289 -10.43 11.00 46.79
N TYR A 290 -10.29 9.87 47.49
CA TYR A 290 -10.91 9.65 48.80
C TYR A 290 -9.97 10.11 49.91
N LYS A 291 -10.52 10.89 50.85
CA LYS A 291 -9.79 11.42 52.02
C LYS A 291 -10.62 11.18 53.30
N HIS A 292 -9.94 10.88 54.41
CA HIS A 292 -10.53 10.76 55.75
C HIS A 292 -11.65 9.72 55.92
N PHE A 293 -11.54 8.55 55.28
CA PHE A 293 -12.49 7.46 55.47
C PHE A 293 -12.04 6.47 56.57
N PRO A 294 -12.66 6.48 57.77
CA PRO A 294 -12.24 5.60 58.86
C PRO A 294 -12.39 4.10 58.52
N SER A 295 -13.34 3.76 57.68
CA SER A 295 -13.48 2.48 57.01
C SER A 295 -14.30 2.68 55.74
N PHE A 296 -13.96 1.96 54.69
CA PHE A 296 -14.69 2.00 53.43
C PHE A 296 -15.51 0.71 53.29
N ASN A 297 -16.84 0.82 53.29
CA ASN A 297 -17.74 -0.33 53.20
C ASN A 297 -19.00 0.01 52.41
N PHE A 298 -18.98 -0.26 51.11
CA PHE A 298 -20.19 -0.27 50.29
C PHE A 298 -20.94 -1.58 50.52
N SER A 299 -21.95 -1.55 51.40
CA SER A 299 -22.79 -2.71 51.72
C SER A 299 -24.14 -2.71 50.99
N GLY A 300 -24.33 -1.83 50.01
CA GLY A 300 -25.57 -1.69 49.23
C GLY A 300 -25.72 -2.81 48.18
N SER A 301 -26.96 -3.06 47.74
CA SER A 301 -27.29 -3.99 46.63
C SER A 301 -26.88 -3.49 45.25
N THR A 302 -26.59 -2.18 45.17
CA THR A 302 -26.04 -1.49 44.00
C THR A 302 -25.19 -0.35 44.58
N PHE A 303 -23.98 -0.11 44.08
CA PHE A 303 -23.19 1.03 44.57
C PHE A 303 -22.49 1.84 43.48
N PHE A 304 -22.66 1.50 42.20
CA PHE A 304 -22.14 2.32 41.10
C PHE A 304 -23.17 2.44 39.97
N HIS A 305 -23.49 3.68 39.60
CA HIS A 305 -24.39 4.00 38.51
C HIS A 305 -23.75 5.05 37.60
N ALA A 306 -23.62 4.75 36.31
CA ALA A 306 -23.20 5.73 35.31
C ALA A 306 -24.31 5.91 34.28
N THR A 307 -24.74 7.16 34.07
CA THR A 307 -25.82 7.49 33.12
C THR A 307 -25.37 8.57 32.16
N ALA A 308 -25.67 8.38 30.88
CA ALA A 308 -25.42 9.37 29.84
C ALA A 308 -26.73 9.99 29.32
N TYR A 309 -26.66 11.29 29.04
CA TYR A 309 -27.74 12.07 28.45
C TYR A 309 -27.26 12.71 27.13
N PRO A 310 -28.02 12.54 26.03
CA PRO A 310 -27.61 13.00 24.70
C PRO A 310 -27.56 14.54 24.63
N SER A 311 -26.87 15.09 23.63
CA SER A 311 -26.80 16.55 23.44
C SER A 311 -28.18 17.18 23.21
N LEU A 312 -28.45 18.32 23.87
CA LEU A 312 -29.67 19.10 23.65
C LEU A 312 -29.60 19.89 22.32
N PRO A 313 -30.75 20.11 21.62
CA PRO A 313 -30.76 20.85 20.35
C PRO A 313 -30.36 22.33 20.50
N GLY A 314 -29.55 22.83 19.56
CA GLY A 314 -29.13 24.23 19.53
C GLY A 314 -28.28 24.63 20.74
N ASP A 315 -28.51 25.83 21.26
CA ASP A 315 -27.80 26.39 22.42
C ASP A 315 -28.47 26.03 23.76
N GLU A 316 -29.41 25.07 23.79
CA GLU A 316 -29.96 24.56 25.05
C GLU A 316 -28.87 23.79 25.83
N GLU A 317 -28.80 24.02 27.15
CA GLU A 317 -27.85 23.39 28.07
C GLU A 317 -28.58 22.72 29.22
N TYR A 318 -27.97 21.64 29.71
CA TYR A 318 -28.41 20.99 30.93
C TYR A 318 -28.04 21.83 32.15
N ARG A 319 -28.85 21.73 33.21
CA ARG A 319 -28.58 22.44 34.46
C ARG A 319 -28.32 21.43 35.56
N PHE A 320 -27.19 21.59 36.23
CA PHE A 320 -26.88 20.83 37.43
C PHE A 320 -27.55 21.51 38.62
N GLU A 321 -28.27 20.72 39.41
CA GLU A 321 -28.83 21.14 40.69
C GLU A 321 -28.14 20.37 41.82
N GLY A 322 -26.80 20.27 41.74
CA GLY A 322 -25.97 19.38 42.57
C GLY A 322 -26.20 19.52 44.08
N ASN A 323 -26.58 20.71 44.54
CA ASN A 323 -26.83 21.00 45.95
C ASN A 323 -28.33 21.07 46.31
N GLN A 324 -29.27 20.59 45.50
CA GLN A 324 -30.70 20.58 45.87
C GLN A 324 -31.23 19.19 46.26
N GLY A 325 -30.38 18.15 46.27
CA GLY A 325 -30.77 16.79 46.64
C GLY A 325 -31.56 16.04 45.55
N VAL A 326 -31.52 16.52 44.31
CA VAL A 326 -32.15 15.92 43.12
C VAL A 326 -31.06 15.54 42.12
N PHE A 327 -31.22 14.41 41.42
CA PHE A 327 -30.17 13.92 40.52
C PHE A 327 -29.89 14.90 39.37
N PHE A 328 -30.89 15.21 38.56
CA PHE A 328 -30.71 15.99 37.34
C PHE A 328 -32.05 16.44 36.77
N GLU A 329 -32.18 17.69 36.31
CA GLU A 329 -33.39 18.21 35.67
C GLU A 329 -33.13 18.74 34.24
N GLY A 330 -34.00 18.37 33.29
CA GLY A 330 -33.92 18.82 31.90
C GLY A 330 -35.13 18.38 31.06
N LYS A 331 -35.43 19.12 29.98
CA LYS A 331 -36.59 18.90 29.08
C LYS A 331 -36.65 17.50 28.45
N TYR A 332 -35.53 16.80 28.43
CA TYR A 332 -35.40 15.41 27.96
C TYR A 332 -34.76 14.46 28.99
N ALA A 333 -34.70 14.84 30.29
CA ALA A 333 -34.12 14.01 31.35
C ALA A 333 -34.76 12.61 31.46
N SER A 334 -35.95 12.41 30.91
CA SER A 334 -36.62 11.10 30.81
C SER A 334 -36.01 10.14 29.76
N LYS A 335 -35.02 10.56 28.97
CA LYS A 335 -34.34 9.73 27.94
C LYS A 335 -32.90 9.34 28.37
N ALA A 336 -32.71 9.04 29.64
CA ALA A 336 -31.44 8.53 30.15
C ALA A 336 -31.03 7.24 29.44
N VAL A 337 -29.77 7.17 29.00
CA VAL A 337 -29.14 5.91 28.57
C VAL A 337 -28.22 5.48 29.71
N PRO A 338 -28.59 4.47 30.51
CA PRO A 338 -27.68 3.95 31.52
C PRO A 338 -26.48 3.33 30.82
N LEU A 339 -25.29 3.84 31.10
CA LEU A 339 -24.05 3.23 30.62
C LEU A 339 -23.74 1.99 31.45
N ILE A 340 -23.96 2.07 32.76
CA ILE A 340 -23.68 0.97 33.68
C ILE A 340 -24.61 1.01 34.87
N LYS A 341 -25.17 -0.15 35.20
CA LYS A 341 -25.97 -0.40 36.39
C LYS A 341 -25.43 -1.67 37.06
N SER A 342 -24.93 -1.58 38.30
CA SER A 342 -24.13 -2.65 38.94
C SER A 342 -24.91 -3.63 39.83
N ASP A 343 -26.22 -3.73 39.67
CA ASP A 343 -27.16 -4.51 40.51
C ASP A 343 -27.00 -6.05 40.48
N SER A 344 -26.00 -6.60 39.78
CA SER A 344 -25.77 -8.05 39.71
C SER A 344 -24.32 -8.43 39.44
N HIS A 345 -23.93 -9.65 39.83
CA HIS A 345 -22.61 -10.26 39.56
C HIS A 345 -22.32 -10.51 38.06
N THR A 346 -23.25 -10.14 37.18
CA THR A 346 -23.18 -10.37 35.73
C THR A 346 -23.56 -9.10 34.98
N ILE A 347 -22.71 -8.67 34.04
CA ILE A 347 -23.04 -7.61 33.08
C ILE A 347 -23.72 -8.24 31.87
N SER A 348 -24.83 -7.66 31.38
CA SER A 348 -25.47 -8.09 30.14
C SER A 348 -24.52 -7.96 28.95
N ASP A 349 -24.58 -8.88 27.98
CA ASP A 349 -23.72 -8.83 26.79
C ASP A 349 -23.73 -7.48 26.06
N GLU A 350 -24.88 -6.80 26.03
CA GLU A 350 -25.06 -5.47 25.43
C GLU A 350 -24.21 -4.37 26.10
N LEU A 351 -23.89 -4.51 27.39
CA LEU A 351 -23.18 -3.50 28.19
C LEU A 351 -21.73 -3.88 28.49
N LYS A 352 -21.28 -5.09 28.12
CA LYS A 352 -19.94 -5.60 28.47
C LYS A 352 -18.83 -4.65 28.01
N ASP A 353 -18.75 -4.36 26.71
CA ASP A 353 -17.71 -3.49 26.14
C ASP A 353 -17.67 -2.10 26.82
N LYS A 354 -18.84 -1.47 26.98
CA LYS A 354 -18.97 -0.15 27.62
C LYS A 354 -18.56 -0.18 29.09
N THR A 355 -18.93 -1.25 29.81
CA THR A 355 -18.62 -1.42 31.22
C THR A 355 -17.12 -1.62 31.43
N TYR A 356 -16.48 -2.44 30.61
CA TYR A 356 -15.04 -2.68 30.70
C TYR A 356 -14.24 -1.43 30.33
N LYS A 357 -14.61 -0.71 29.26
CA LYS A 357 -14.02 0.59 28.92
C LYS A 357 -14.15 1.61 30.05
N THR A 358 -15.33 1.70 30.68
CA THR A 358 -15.49 2.62 31.81
C THR A 358 -14.66 2.21 33.01
N ALA A 359 -14.50 0.90 33.26
CA ALA A 359 -13.65 0.40 34.35
C ALA A 359 -12.17 0.79 34.14
N THR A 360 -11.69 0.88 32.90
CA THR A 360 -10.31 1.33 32.61
C THR A 360 -10.13 2.84 32.77
N HIS A 361 -11.21 3.62 32.62
CA HIS A 361 -11.19 5.09 32.68
C HIS A 361 -11.57 5.68 34.05
N LEU A 362 -11.94 4.84 35.02
CA LEU A 362 -12.36 5.26 36.36
C LEU A 362 -11.31 4.83 37.40
N VAL A 363 -10.80 5.78 38.18
CA VAL A 363 -9.79 5.52 39.21
C VAL A 363 -10.28 5.99 40.57
N HIS A 364 -10.27 5.07 41.54
CA HIS A 364 -10.58 5.31 42.94
C HIS A 364 -9.27 5.39 43.73
N ASN A 365 -8.86 6.61 44.04
CA ASN A 365 -7.59 6.93 44.67
C ASN A 365 -7.75 7.14 46.18
N PHE A 366 -7.38 6.15 46.99
CA PHE A 366 -7.44 6.18 48.45
C PHE A 366 -6.11 6.67 49.04
N ASN A 367 -5.77 7.94 48.77
CA ASN A 367 -4.42 8.45 49.03
C ASN A 367 -4.05 8.51 50.52
N ASP A 368 -4.97 8.92 51.38
CA ASP A 368 -4.70 9.26 52.80
C ASP A 368 -5.29 8.24 53.80
N GLU A 369 -5.68 7.06 53.31
CA GLU A 369 -6.32 6.05 54.14
C GLU A 369 -5.28 5.15 54.83
N GLU A 370 -5.32 5.11 56.16
CA GLU A 370 -4.38 4.32 56.98
C GLU A 370 -4.95 2.94 57.39
N ASN A 371 -6.23 2.67 57.11
CA ASN A 371 -6.94 1.44 57.49
C ASN A 371 -7.24 0.56 56.29
N GLU A 372 -7.38 -0.76 56.53
CA GLU A 372 -7.68 -1.76 55.51
C GLU A 372 -8.96 -1.43 54.71
N ILE A 373 -8.88 -1.48 53.38
CA ILE A 373 -10.02 -1.31 52.48
C ILE A 373 -10.62 -2.69 52.19
N GLN A 374 -11.92 -2.83 52.43
CA GLN A 374 -12.62 -4.10 52.30
C GLN A 374 -13.80 -3.96 51.36
N PHE A 375 -13.81 -4.73 50.29
CA PHE A 375 -14.94 -4.79 49.37
C PHE A 375 -15.89 -5.91 49.81
N ARG A 376 -17.03 -5.53 50.44
CA ARG A 376 -17.94 -6.44 51.18
C ARG A 376 -19.41 -6.50 50.71
N SER A 377 -19.75 -6.00 49.52
CA SER A 377 -21.10 -6.19 48.94
C SER A 377 -21.37 -7.62 48.41
N ASN A 378 -22.27 -8.36 49.07
CA ASN A 378 -22.75 -9.67 48.61
C ASN A 378 -23.69 -9.63 47.38
N ALA A 379 -23.92 -8.45 46.80
CA ALA A 379 -24.92 -8.23 45.75
C ALA A 379 -24.42 -7.41 44.56
N SER A 380 -23.27 -6.73 44.67
CA SER A 380 -22.83 -5.74 43.67
C SER A 380 -21.38 -5.88 43.23
N LEU A 381 -21.11 -5.26 42.09
CA LEU A 381 -19.82 -5.21 41.41
C LEU A 381 -19.19 -3.83 41.57
N PHE A 382 -17.94 -3.77 42.06
CA PHE A 382 -17.12 -2.56 42.03
C PHE A 382 -16.58 -2.36 40.62
N ILE A 383 -16.59 -1.13 40.13
CA ILE A 383 -16.18 -0.80 38.77
C ILE A 383 -15.15 0.31 38.87
N GLY A 384 -14.02 0.14 38.19
CA GLY A 384 -12.91 1.07 38.23
C GLY A 384 -11.67 0.46 38.88
N THR A 385 -10.55 1.14 38.68
CA THR A 385 -9.26 0.79 39.27
C THR A 385 -9.17 1.31 40.69
N VAL A 386 -8.78 0.45 41.63
CA VAL A 386 -8.53 0.81 43.03
C VAL A 386 -7.04 1.12 43.20
N LEU A 387 -6.72 2.32 43.63
CA LEU A 387 -5.37 2.76 43.96
C LEU A 387 -5.28 3.06 45.47
N ALA A 388 -4.62 2.19 46.22
CA ALA A 388 -4.53 2.19 47.68
C ALA A 388 -3.05 2.19 48.13
N PRO A 389 -2.32 3.31 47.97
CA PRO A 389 -0.86 3.35 48.20
C PRO A 389 -0.42 3.10 49.65
N ARG A 390 -1.31 3.33 50.62
CA ARG A 390 -0.98 3.40 52.05
C ARG A 390 -1.68 2.34 52.92
N THR A 391 -2.40 1.42 52.30
CA THR A 391 -3.20 0.44 53.03
C THR A 391 -3.37 -0.88 52.29
N SER A 392 -3.65 -1.93 53.04
CA SER A 392 -3.97 -3.26 52.53
C SER A 392 -5.40 -3.31 51.97
N VAL A 393 -5.61 -4.19 50.98
CA VAL A 393 -6.91 -4.41 50.34
C VAL A 393 -7.35 -5.86 50.50
N THR A 394 -8.61 -6.07 50.90
CA THR A 394 -9.23 -7.40 50.96
C THR A 394 -10.38 -7.52 49.97
N LEU A 395 -10.29 -8.56 49.13
CA LEU A 395 -11.24 -8.95 48.09
C LEU A 395 -11.83 -10.33 48.44
N ASP A 396 -13.15 -10.42 48.58
CA ASP A 396 -13.86 -11.66 48.91
C ASP A 396 -15.00 -11.94 47.93
N ASP A 397 -14.91 -12.97 47.07
CA ASP A 397 -15.92 -13.40 46.09
C ASP A 397 -17.30 -13.69 46.74
N THR A 398 -17.32 -14.03 48.04
CA THR A 398 -18.58 -14.25 48.78
C THR A 398 -19.23 -12.94 49.25
N GLN A 399 -18.47 -11.85 49.19
CA GLN A 399 -18.83 -10.51 49.64
C GLN A 399 -18.57 -9.47 48.54
N GLY A 400 -18.44 -9.82 47.26
CA GLY A 400 -18.35 -8.85 46.16
C GLY A 400 -17.11 -8.98 45.28
N ARG A 401 -17.07 -8.20 44.19
CA ARG A 401 -16.04 -8.29 43.15
C ARG A 401 -15.60 -6.92 42.65
N VAL A 402 -14.38 -6.83 42.12
CA VAL A 402 -13.84 -5.63 41.46
C VAL A 402 -13.62 -5.90 39.97
N LEU A 403 -14.24 -5.08 39.12
CA LEU A 403 -13.92 -4.95 37.70
C LEU A 403 -12.98 -3.78 37.49
N GLY A 404 -11.73 -4.10 37.21
CA GLY A 404 -10.65 -3.13 37.15
C GLY A 404 -9.37 -3.75 37.70
N SER A 405 -8.34 -2.91 37.81
CA SER A 405 -7.12 -3.26 38.52
C SER A 405 -7.21 -2.91 40.01
N VAL A 406 -6.55 -3.67 40.87
CA VAL A 406 -6.39 -3.36 42.29
C VAL A 406 -4.91 -3.22 42.60
N ILE A 407 -4.52 -2.01 42.99
CA ILE A 407 -3.14 -1.61 43.24
C ILE A 407 -3.04 -1.17 44.70
N SER A 408 -2.23 -1.87 45.48
CA SER A 408 -1.95 -1.54 46.87
C SER A 408 -0.46 -1.39 47.09
N GLY A 409 -0.06 -0.39 47.88
CA GLY A 409 1.33 -0.27 48.34
C GLY A 409 1.72 -1.32 49.39
N TYR A 410 0.75 -2.06 49.94
CA TYR A 410 0.86 -3.03 51.03
C TYR A 410 0.36 -4.41 50.58
N ASP A 411 -0.39 -5.12 51.42
CA ASP A 411 -0.83 -6.49 51.16
C ASP A 411 -2.20 -6.52 50.46
N ILE A 412 -2.39 -7.51 49.59
CA ILE A 412 -3.70 -7.81 49.00
C ILE A 412 -4.12 -9.22 49.43
N HIS A 413 -5.29 -9.34 50.04
CA HIS A 413 -5.91 -10.62 50.37
C HIS A 413 -7.05 -10.92 49.39
N THR A 414 -6.99 -12.03 48.68
CA THR A 414 -8.03 -12.38 47.70
C THR A 414 -8.40 -13.86 47.69
N ASN A 415 -9.69 -14.14 47.54
CA ASN A 415 -10.22 -15.45 47.17
C ASN A 415 -11.04 -15.39 45.86
N MET A 416 -10.90 -14.29 45.12
CA MET A 416 -11.69 -13.99 43.93
C MET A 416 -11.11 -14.68 42.70
N PRO A 417 -11.91 -15.47 41.94
CA PRO A 417 -11.49 -15.88 40.61
C PRO A 417 -11.50 -14.68 39.69
N ILE A 418 -10.52 -14.59 38.79
CA ILE A 418 -10.47 -13.55 37.77
C ILE A 418 -10.79 -14.21 36.43
N SER A 419 -11.88 -13.77 35.79
CA SER A 419 -12.25 -14.21 34.45
C SER A 419 -11.46 -13.46 33.37
N MET A 420 -11.53 -13.94 32.14
CA MET A 420 -10.86 -13.30 31.02
C MET A 420 -11.40 -11.89 30.73
N GLU A 421 -12.70 -11.68 30.86
CA GLU A 421 -13.31 -10.38 30.60
C GLU A 421 -12.94 -9.36 31.69
N GLU A 422 -12.87 -9.80 32.95
CA GLU A 422 -12.37 -9.01 34.07
C GLU A 422 -10.88 -8.69 33.86
N SER A 423 -10.12 -9.63 33.31
CA SER A 423 -8.72 -9.39 32.96
C SER A 423 -8.52 -8.44 31.79
N THR A 424 -9.53 -8.17 30.96
CA THR A 424 -9.43 -7.15 29.90
C THR A 424 -9.76 -5.74 30.37
N ALA A 425 -10.32 -5.60 31.59
CA ALA A 425 -10.60 -4.33 32.22
C ALA A 425 -9.38 -3.79 33.00
N MET A 426 -8.19 -3.97 32.45
CA MET A 426 -6.94 -3.48 33.03
C MET A 426 -6.74 -2.02 32.69
N PHE A 427 -5.95 -1.34 33.51
CA PHE A 427 -5.52 -0.01 33.19
C PHE A 427 -4.55 -0.01 31.99
N ASP A 428 -5.02 0.24 30.77
CA ASP A 428 -4.09 0.42 29.65
C ASP A 428 -3.52 1.84 29.67
N TYR A 429 -2.20 1.93 29.65
CA TYR A 429 -1.51 3.21 29.51
C TYR A 429 -1.76 3.82 28.14
N ASP A 430 -1.96 2.96 27.15
CA ASP A 430 -2.34 3.33 25.81
C ASP A 430 -3.66 4.12 25.85
N ASP A 431 -4.67 3.72 26.60
CA ASP A 431 -5.93 4.47 26.64
C ASP A 431 -5.81 5.93 27.20
N PHE A 432 -4.69 6.31 27.85
CA PHE A 432 -4.55 7.60 28.54
C PHE A 432 -4.18 8.77 27.59
N PRO A 433 -4.93 9.89 27.61
CA PRO A 433 -4.59 11.02 26.77
C PRO A 433 -3.21 11.55 27.12
N GLY A 434 -2.33 11.46 26.15
CA GLY A 434 -1.02 12.06 26.21
C GLY A 434 0.08 11.17 26.76
N LEU A 435 -0.04 9.84 26.77
CA LEU A 435 1.09 9.02 27.19
C LEU A 435 1.30 7.69 26.42
N GLY A 436 0.29 6.87 26.23
CA GLY A 436 0.20 5.92 25.11
C GLY A 436 -1.09 6.26 24.37
N ASP A 437 -1.39 5.67 23.22
CA ASP A 437 -2.62 5.89 22.42
C ASP A 437 -3.24 7.32 22.41
N ILE A 438 -2.45 8.28 21.94
CA ILE A 438 -2.98 9.14 20.88
C ILE A 438 -2.74 8.39 19.57
N THR A 439 -3.67 7.54 19.17
CA THR A 439 -4.09 7.38 17.76
C THR A 439 -4.62 8.71 17.20
N GLY A 440 -3.79 9.76 17.34
CA GLY A 440 -4.10 11.15 17.08
C GLY A 440 -2.88 11.98 16.63
N GLY A 441 -1.69 11.38 16.49
CA GLY A 441 -1.02 11.59 15.23
C GLY A 441 -1.79 10.73 14.24
N GLU A 442 -2.32 11.27 13.15
CA GLU A 442 -2.67 10.37 12.05
C GLU A 442 -1.41 9.53 11.81
N GLU A 443 -1.50 8.23 12.08
CA GLU A 443 -0.44 7.31 11.70
C GLU A 443 -0.20 7.56 10.22
N VAL A 444 1.06 7.56 9.80
CA VAL A 444 1.36 7.77 8.39
C VAL A 444 0.65 6.66 7.62
N GLU A 445 -0.43 7.04 6.95
CA GLU A 445 -1.22 6.09 6.19
C GLU A 445 -0.34 5.48 5.11
N GLU A 446 -0.55 4.19 4.85
CA GLU A 446 0.13 3.52 3.74
C GLU A 446 -0.10 4.33 2.45
N PRO A 447 0.96 4.61 1.68
CA PRO A 447 0.78 5.29 0.40
C PRO A 447 -0.14 4.45 -0.48
N SER A 448 -1.11 5.08 -1.14
CA SER A 448 -1.91 4.38 -2.16
C SER A 448 -1.26 4.57 -3.52
N LYS A 449 -1.06 3.49 -4.26
CA LYS A 449 -0.45 3.52 -5.59
C LYS A 449 -1.38 2.93 -6.63
N VAL A 450 -1.54 3.61 -7.75
CA VAL A 450 -2.37 3.19 -8.87
C VAL A 450 -1.53 3.15 -10.13
N GLY A 451 -1.62 2.06 -10.88
CA GLY A 451 -1.00 1.93 -12.20
C GLY A 451 -2.01 2.30 -13.28
N ALA A 452 -1.56 3.03 -14.29
CA ALA A 452 -2.39 3.38 -15.44
C ALA A 452 -2.68 2.15 -16.31
N LYS A 453 -3.73 2.27 -17.14
CA LYS A 453 -4.00 1.32 -18.22
C LYS A 453 -4.08 2.08 -19.55
N PHE A 454 -3.29 1.65 -20.54
CA PHE A 454 -3.29 2.29 -21.85
C PHE A 454 -2.80 1.37 -22.98
N ASP A 455 -3.11 1.79 -24.21
CA ASP A 455 -2.57 1.20 -25.43
C ASP A 455 -1.16 1.72 -25.71
N TYR A 456 -0.23 0.82 -26.02
CA TYR A 456 1.15 1.15 -26.31
C TYR A 456 1.27 1.93 -27.64
N ALA A 457 1.64 3.21 -27.56
CA ALA A 457 1.84 4.06 -28.73
C ALA A 457 3.32 4.41 -28.98
N GLY A 458 4.25 3.56 -28.51
CA GLY A 458 5.68 3.83 -28.58
C GLY A 458 6.21 4.58 -27.35
N LEU A 459 7.27 5.38 -27.54
CA LEU A 459 7.99 6.07 -26.46
C LEU A 459 7.35 7.41 -26.02
N GLU A 460 6.03 7.53 -26.17
CA GLU A 460 5.31 8.73 -25.74
C GLU A 460 5.25 8.83 -24.22
N LYS A 461 5.51 10.04 -23.69
CA LYS A 461 5.35 10.33 -22.26
C LYS A 461 3.87 10.33 -21.88
N ARG A 462 3.55 9.69 -20.77
CA ARG A 462 2.21 9.61 -20.19
C ARG A 462 2.28 9.30 -18.70
N GLU A 463 1.19 9.51 -17.99
CA GLU A 463 1.08 9.11 -16.58
C GLU A 463 1.14 7.57 -16.49
N LEU A 464 2.12 7.05 -15.75
CA LEU A 464 2.36 5.62 -15.59
C LEU A 464 1.84 5.12 -14.25
N TYR A 465 2.21 5.82 -13.18
CA TYR A 465 1.73 5.57 -11.83
C TYR A 465 1.34 6.86 -11.14
N THR A 466 0.44 6.73 -10.19
CA THR A 466 0.05 7.81 -9.29
C THR A 466 0.17 7.30 -7.87
N ILE A 467 0.99 7.98 -7.07
CA ILE A 467 1.15 7.72 -5.63
C ILE A 467 0.36 8.80 -4.89
N THR A 468 -0.45 8.39 -3.92
CA THR A 468 -1.22 9.28 -3.06
C THR A 468 -0.75 9.07 -1.64
N GLN A 469 -0.24 10.13 -1.01
CA GLN A 469 0.22 10.11 0.37
C GLN A 469 -0.51 11.18 1.16
N LYS A 470 -1.19 10.76 2.23
CA LYS A 470 -1.72 11.67 3.23
C LYS A 470 -0.62 12.03 4.21
N ILE A 471 -0.38 13.32 4.40
CA ILE A 471 0.51 13.82 5.44
C ILE A 471 -0.31 14.01 6.70
N PRO A 472 0.10 13.41 7.83
CA PRO A 472 -0.56 13.59 9.10
C PRO A 472 -0.78 15.06 9.45
N ALA A 473 -1.80 15.35 10.27
CA ALA A 473 -1.93 16.66 10.89
C ALA A 473 -0.66 17.04 11.69
N TYR A 474 -0.34 18.33 11.73
CA TYR A 474 0.87 18.80 12.41
C TYR A 474 0.80 18.43 13.89
N SER A 475 1.86 17.77 14.38
CA SER A 475 2.03 17.45 15.79
C SER A 475 3.36 18.01 16.29
N SER A 476 3.28 18.94 17.23
CA SER A 476 4.47 19.43 17.95
C SER A 476 5.13 18.34 18.80
N ARG A 477 4.42 17.23 19.06
CA ARG A 477 4.88 16.10 19.88
C ARG A 477 5.58 15.03 19.06
N PHE A 478 5.10 14.77 17.85
CA PHE A 478 5.73 13.88 16.87
C PHE A 478 6.12 14.69 15.63
N PRO A 479 7.13 15.58 15.74
CA PRO A 479 7.58 16.34 14.58
C PRO A 479 8.07 15.37 13.51
N ILE A 480 7.57 15.53 12.30
CA ILE A 480 8.15 14.89 11.12
C ILE A 480 9.50 15.58 10.89
N GLN A 481 10.59 14.89 11.24
CA GLN A 481 11.97 15.32 11.02
C GLN A 481 12.43 14.97 9.59
N ASN A 482 11.89 13.88 9.04
CA ASN A 482 12.10 13.47 7.66
C ASN A 482 10.82 12.85 7.11
N LEU A 483 10.48 13.19 5.87
CA LEU A 483 9.51 12.45 5.07
C LEU A 483 10.08 12.22 3.68
N LYS A 484 10.17 10.94 3.29
CA LYS A 484 10.76 10.50 2.04
C LYS A 484 9.90 9.41 1.42
N ILE A 485 9.57 9.57 0.14
CA ILE A 485 8.87 8.57 -0.65
C ILE A 485 9.85 8.03 -1.68
N THR A 486 10.10 6.73 -1.68
CA THR A 486 10.93 6.04 -2.68
C THR A 486 10.11 5.13 -3.57
N ASP A 487 10.50 5.08 -4.84
CA ASP A 487 9.87 4.25 -5.85
C ASP A 487 10.94 3.69 -6.80
N THR A 488 11.22 2.39 -6.68
CA THR A 488 12.18 1.70 -7.53
C THR A 488 11.49 1.16 -8.78
N LEU A 489 11.65 1.87 -9.90
CA LEU A 489 10.95 1.56 -11.14
C LEU A 489 11.65 0.46 -11.93
N ALA A 490 10.88 -0.46 -12.52
CA ALA A 490 11.43 -1.48 -13.41
C ALA A 490 12.23 -0.87 -14.57
N GLU A 491 13.27 -1.56 -15.08
CA GLU A 491 14.12 -1.06 -16.17
C GLU A 491 13.36 -0.73 -17.47
N THR A 492 12.17 -1.30 -17.66
CA THR A 492 11.27 -1.02 -18.77
C THR A 492 10.56 0.32 -18.63
N ILE A 493 10.64 0.99 -17.48
CA ILE A 493 10.01 2.29 -17.21
C ILE A 493 11.09 3.36 -17.13
N ALA A 494 10.91 4.44 -17.89
CA ALA A 494 11.76 5.62 -17.80
C ALA A 494 10.92 6.84 -17.38
N VAL A 495 11.18 7.33 -16.17
CA VAL A 495 10.61 8.56 -15.60
C VAL A 495 11.77 9.48 -15.26
N ALA A 496 11.76 10.70 -15.78
CA ALA A 496 12.74 11.73 -15.44
C ALA A 496 12.22 12.61 -14.30
N VAL A 497 13.12 13.23 -13.53
CA VAL A 497 12.76 14.07 -12.38
C VAL A 497 11.82 15.21 -12.78
N GLU A 498 12.04 15.83 -13.94
CA GLU A 498 11.20 16.91 -14.47
C GLU A 498 9.80 16.48 -14.92
N ASP A 499 9.55 15.17 -15.07
CA ASP A 499 8.25 14.64 -15.48
C ASP A 499 7.37 14.21 -14.29
N VAL A 500 7.88 14.35 -13.07
CA VAL A 500 7.12 14.09 -11.84
C VAL A 500 6.30 15.33 -11.49
N VAL A 501 4.99 15.15 -11.34
CA VAL A 501 4.05 16.24 -11.00
C VAL A 501 3.44 15.98 -9.64
N ILE A 502 3.57 16.93 -8.72
CA ILE A 502 3.01 16.83 -7.36
C ILE A 502 1.88 17.83 -7.21
N LYS A 503 0.72 17.35 -6.77
CA LYS A 503 -0.47 18.16 -6.49
C LYS A 503 -0.99 17.93 -5.09
N ASP A 504 -1.64 18.94 -4.51
CA ASP A 504 -2.44 18.77 -3.30
C ASP A 504 -3.85 18.23 -3.59
N GLU A 505 -4.63 17.99 -2.53
CA GLU A 505 -6.01 17.53 -2.59
C GLU A 505 -6.99 18.43 -3.36
N THR A 506 -6.63 19.70 -3.58
CA THR A 506 -7.42 20.65 -4.40
C THR A 506 -7.05 20.57 -5.89
N GLY A 507 -5.99 19.82 -6.23
CA GLY A 507 -5.42 19.72 -7.56
C GLY A 507 -4.41 20.84 -7.87
N SER A 508 -4.04 21.67 -6.89
CA SER A 508 -3.05 22.74 -7.04
C SER A 508 -1.63 22.17 -7.02
N ALA A 509 -0.69 22.81 -7.72
CA ALA A 509 0.71 22.37 -7.72
C ALA A 509 1.33 22.50 -6.33
N ALA A 510 2.08 21.48 -5.91
CA ALA A 510 2.67 21.36 -4.57
C ALA A 510 4.17 20.98 -4.61
N ASP A 511 4.83 21.19 -5.77
CA ASP A 511 6.25 20.96 -5.99
C ASP A 511 7.16 21.84 -5.11
N GLU A 512 6.63 22.96 -4.60
CA GLU A 512 7.35 23.80 -3.65
C GLU A 512 7.67 23.05 -2.34
N TYR A 513 6.87 22.05 -1.95
CA TYR A 513 7.06 21.34 -0.68
C TYR A 513 8.08 20.20 -0.73
N PHE A 514 8.44 19.71 -1.93
CA PHE A 514 9.23 18.49 -2.10
C PHE A 514 10.45 18.69 -2.99
N ALA A 515 11.54 18.00 -2.67
CA ALA A 515 12.69 17.81 -3.52
C ALA A 515 12.59 16.44 -4.20
N ILE A 516 12.87 16.39 -5.51
CA ILE A 516 12.80 15.16 -6.28
C ILE A 516 14.20 14.82 -6.78
N SER A 517 14.63 13.58 -6.57
CA SER A 517 15.92 13.06 -7.03
C SER A 517 15.75 11.67 -7.63
N GLN A 518 16.74 11.25 -8.43
CA GLN A 518 16.83 9.91 -8.97
C GLN A 518 18.21 9.35 -8.61
N HIS A 519 18.24 8.15 -8.04
CA HIS A 519 19.44 7.48 -7.56
C HIS A 519 19.80 6.29 -8.46
N ALA A 520 20.76 5.45 -8.03
CA ALA A 520 21.12 4.24 -8.76
C ALA A 520 19.91 3.29 -8.88
N GLU A 521 19.93 2.39 -9.86
CA GLU A 521 18.89 1.36 -10.06
C GLU A 521 17.47 1.89 -10.37
N ASN A 522 17.35 3.08 -10.96
CA ASN A 522 16.06 3.67 -11.37
C ASN A 522 15.10 3.94 -10.18
N GLU A 523 15.69 4.20 -9.00
CA GLU A 523 14.97 4.62 -7.81
C GLU A 523 14.69 6.13 -7.84
N LEU A 524 13.41 6.50 -7.87
CA LEU A 524 12.94 7.87 -7.68
C LEU A 524 12.77 8.14 -6.19
N THR A 525 13.18 9.32 -5.74
CA THR A 525 12.97 9.80 -4.37
C THR A 525 12.24 11.14 -4.41
N VAL A 526 11.17 11.26 -3.61
CA VAL A 526 10.44 12.50 -3.35
C VAL A 526 10.52 12.78 -1.85
N GLU A 527 11.30 13.79 -1.46
CA GLU A 527 11.62 14.10 -0.06
C GLU A 527 11.04 15.47 0.31
N ALA A 528 10.38 15.57 1.47
CA ALA A 528 9.90 16.85 1.97
C ALA A 528 11.08 17.78 2.29
N LYS A 529 11.01 19.04 1.83
CA LYS A 529 12.07 20.00 2.12
C LYS A 529 12.05 20.38 3.62
N PRO A 530 13.21 20.73 4.22
CA PRO A 530 13.25 21.14 5.63
C PRO A 530 12.30 22.30 5.97
N GLU A 531 12.11 23.25 5.05
CA GLU A 531 11.14 24.35 5.19
C GLU A 531 9.67 23.89 5.19
N SER A 532 9.36 22.81 4.48
CA SER A 532 8.01 22.22 4.44
C SER A 532 7.63 21.61 5.78
N LEU A 533 8.60 20.95 6.44
CA LEU A 533 8.43 20.30 7.74
C LEU A 533 8.19 21.26 8.92
N ILE A 534 8.26 22.57 8.67
CA ILE A 534 7.89 23.60 9.65
C ILE A 534 6.74 24.48 9.15
N THR A 535 6.13 24.15 8.01
CA THR A 535 5.06 24.93 7.39
C THR A 535 3.71 24.30 7.71
N GLU A 536 2.84 24.99 8.48
CA GLU A 536 1.53 24.45 8.90
C GLU A 536 0.65 23.99 7.72
N SER A 537 0.67 24.70 6.59
CA SER A 537 -0.13 24.36 5.40
C SER A 537 0.33 23.11 4.67
N PHE A 538 1.47 22.52 5.06
CA PHE A 538 1.96 21.25 4.54
C PHE A 538 1.20 20.05 5.11
N TYR A 539 0.79 20.14 6.38
CA TYR A 539 0.26 19.03 7.16
C TYR A 539 -1.26 18.86 6.99
N GLY A 540 -1.76 17.66 7.31
CA GLY A 540 -3.19 17.32 7.26
C GLY A 540 -3.78 17.28 5.85
N LYS A 541 -2.93 17.15 4.82
CA LYS A 541 -3.31 17.16 3.41
C LYS A 541 -2.91 15.90 2.69
N VAL A 542 -3.66 15.57 1.65
CA VAL A 542 -3.29 14.53 0.70
C VAL A 542 -2.49 15.13 -0.46
N TYR A 543 -1.33 14.54 -0.76
CA TYR A 543 -0.55 14.85 -1.95
C TYR A 543 -0.59 13.70 -2.95
N THR A 544 -0.74 14.08 -4.22
CA THR A 544 -0.74 13.16 -5.36
C THR A 544 0.51 13.40 -6.18
N ILE A 545 1.33 12.35 -6.33
CA ILE A 545 2.57 12.33 -7.10
C ILE A 545 2.31 11.51 -8.36
N ALA A 546 2.17 12.19 -9.49
CA ALA A 546 2.00 11.57 -10.80
C ALA A 546 3.37 11.35 -11.46
N LEU A 547 3.67 10.10 -11.77
CA LEU A 547 4.90 9.69 -12.44
C LEU A 547 4.66 9.63 -13.95
N ASN A 548 5.06 10.69 -14.66
CA ASN A 548 4.96 10.72 -16.11
C ASN A 548 6.25 10.20 -16.75
N GLY A 549 6.10 9.30 -17.71
CA GLY A 549 7.25 8.67 -18.34
C GLY A 549 6.87 7.87 -19.56
N ASN A 550 7.82 7.10 -20.07
CA ASN A 550 7.59 6.18 -21.18
C ASN A 550 7.90 4.74 -20.76
N VAL A 551 7.28 3.80 -21.46
CA VAL A 551 7.55 2.37 -21.32
C VAL A 551 8.41 1.93 -22.50
N LYS A 552 9.55 1.31 -22.22
CA LYS A 552 10.46 0.74 -23.22
C LYS A 552 10.30 -0.76 -23.25
N LEU A 553 9.60 -1.25 -24.27
CA LEU A 553 9.39 -2.68 -24.49
C LEU A 553 10.58 -3.32 -25.22
N SER A 554 10.90 -4.57 -24.88
CA SER A 554 11.89 -5.36 -25.61
C SER A 554 11.32 -5.80 -26.96
N GLN A 555 12.20 -5.96 -27.95
CA GLN A 555 11.79 -6.49 -29.26
C GLN A 555 11.25 -7.92 -29.15
N GLU A 556 11.76 -8.71 -28.20
CA GLU A 556 11.27 -10.07 -27.93
C GLU A 556 9.78 -10.07 -27.53
N ALA A 557 9.37 -9.18 -26.62
CA ALA A 557 7.97 -9.06 -26.20
C ALA A 557 7.06 -8.59 -27.35
N LEU A 558 7.56 -7.66 -28.18
CA LEU A 558 6.81 -7.15 -29.33
C LEU A 558 6.64 -8.19 -30.44
N ILE A 559 7.64 -9.04 -30.67
CA ILE A 559 7.61 -10.07 -31.73
C ILE A 559 6.75 -11.29 -31.32
N ASP A 560 6.63 -11.61 -30.03
CA ASP A 560 5.85 -12.78 -29.58
C ASP A 560 4.34 -12.60 -29.87
N PRO A 561 3.73 -13.44 -30.73
CA PRO A 561 2.30 -13.33 -31.05
C PRO A 561 1.37 -13.68 -29.89
N ASN A 562 1.87 -14.32 -28.83
CA ASN A 562 1.09 -14.70 -27.66
C ASN A 562 1.01 -13.59 -26.59
N ILE A 563 1.86 -12.57 -26.69
CA ILE A 563 1.88 -11.43 -25.77
C ILE A 563 1.10 -10.28 -26.39
N ASN A 564 -0.10 -10.01 -25.88
CA ASN A 564 -0.95 -8.88 -26.29
C ASN A 564 -1.10 -7.80 -25.22
N GLN A 565 -0.56 -8.06 -24.03
CA GLN A 565 -0.59 -7.15 -22.89
C GLN A 565 0.61 -7.49 -22.00
N ILE A 566 1.17 -6.49 -21.33
CA ILE A 566 2.05 -6.71 -20.18
C ILE A 566 1.48 -6.02 -18.95
N GLN A 567 1.77 -6.60 -17.79
CA GLN A 567 1.46 -6.03 -16.49
C GLN A 567 2.77 -5.84 -15.75
N ILE A 568 3.03 -4.61 -15.32
CA ILE A 568 4.23 -4.26 -14.57
C ILE A 568 3.77 -3.95 -13.14
N PRO A 569 4.00 -4.83 -12.17
CA PRO A 569 3.72 -4.54 -10.77
C PRO A 569 4.75 -3.56 -10.23
N ASN A 570 4.31 -2.68 -9.33
CA ASN A 570 5.19 -1.74 -8.66
C ASN A 570 4.63 -1.32 -7.29
N THR A 571 5.52 -1.10 -6.32
CA THR A 571 5.19 -0.58 -4.99
C THR A 571 5.99 0.71 -4.73
N ALA A 572 5.53 1.55 -3.81
CA ALA A 572 6.28 2.69 -3.31
C ALA A 572 6.47 2.51 -1.81
N VAL A 573 7.54 3.10 -1.26
CA VAL A 573 7.81 3.08 0.17
C VAL A 573 7.81 4.51 0.67
N THR A 574 6.98 4.79 1.67
CA THR A 574 7.04 6.04 2.41
C THR A 574 7.80 5.80 3.71
N THR A 575 8.86 6.56 3.92
CA THR A 575 9.61 6.63 5.17
C THR A 575 9.29 7.95 5.86
N VAL A 576 8.80 7.90 7.09
CA VAL A 576 8.59 9.07 7.93
C VAL A 576 9.36 8.87 9.22
N ASN A 577 10.31 9.76 9.49
CA ASN A 577 11.32 9.58 10.52
C ASN A 577 12.05 8.23 10.32
N ASP A 578 11.79 7.25 11.19
CA ASP A 578 12.36 5.90 11.13
C ASP A 578 11.33 4.82 10.77
N GLU A 579 10.05 5.19 10.57
CA GLU A 579 8.99 4.26 10.20
C GLU A 579 8.87 4.13 8.68
N THR A 580 8.62 2.92 8.20
CA THR A 580 8.39 2.64 6.78
C THR A 580 7.04 2.00 6.55
N LYS A 581 6.30 2.53 5.57
CA LYS A 581 5.05 1.97 5.05
C LYS A 581 5.19 1.68 3.57
N ILE A 582 4.68 0.54 3.13
CA ILE A 582 4.74 0.10 1.73
C ILE A 582 3.36 0.27 1.13
N SER A 583 3.28 0.75 -0.11
CA SER A 583 2.01 0.88 -0.81
C SER A 583 1.40 -0.49 -1.14
N ASN A 584 0.12 -0.48 -1.51
CA ASN A 584 -0.43 -1.59 -2.29
C ASN A 584 0.40 -1.84 -3.57
N GLU A 585 0.42 -3.08 -4.04
CA GLU A 585 1.01 -3.41 -5.35
C GLU A 585 0.13 -2.82 -6.46
N ALA A 586 0.67 -1.86 -7.20
CA ALA A 586 0.01 -1.22 -8.32
C ALA A 586 0.38 -1.92 -9.62
N LEU A 587 -0.62 -2.23 -10.46
CA LEU A 587 -0.41 -2.89 -11.75
C LEU A 587 -0.54 -1.88 -12.89
N LEU A 588 0.59 -1.50 -13.51
CA LEU A 588 0.58 -0.78 -14.79
C LEU A 588 0.26 -1.77 -15.91
N THR A 589 -0.82 -1.53 -16.65
CA THR A 589 -1.30 -2.42 -17.71
C THR A 589 -1.08 -1.78 -19.07
N VAL A 590 -0.24 -2.40 -19.89
CA VAL A 590 0.08 -1.90 -21.23
C VAL A 590 -0.46 -2.88 -22.27
N ASP A 591 -1.49 -2.46 -23.00
CA ASP A 591 -2.09 -3.23 -24.08
C ASP A 591 -1.31 -3.00 -25.38
N PHE A 592 -0.98 -4.08 -26.07
CA PHE A 592 -0.26 -3.99 -27.34
C PHE A 592 -1.24 -3.78 -28.47
N VAL A 593 -0.99 -2.76 -29.29
CA VAL A 593 -1.80 -2.46 -30.47
C VAL A 593 -1.04 -2.73 -31.75
N GLN A 594 -1.80 -3.14 -32.77
CA GLN A 594 -1.27 -3.32 -34.12
C GLN A 594 -0.91 -1.95 -34.71
N GLY A 595 0.29 -1.85 -35.26
CA GLY A 595 0.70 -0.69 -36.04
C GLY A 595 -0.04 -0.63 -37.38
N LYS A 596 0.04 0.51 -38.04
CA LYS A 596 -0.36 0.60 -39.44
C LYS A 596 0.62 -0.22 -40.29
N PRO A 597 0.13 -0.89 -41.35
CA PRO A 597 0.99 -1.67 -42.21
C PRO A 597 2.03 -0.79 -42.89
N VAL A 598 3.24 -1.34 -43.07
CA VAL A 598 4.26 -0.75 -43.95
C VAL A 598 4.03 -1.33 -45.33
N VAL A 599 3.77 -0.46 -46.32
CA VAL A 599 3.55 -0.85 -47.71
C VAL A 599 4.88 -0.75 -48.46
N VAL A 600 5.32 -1.87 -49.05
CA VAL A 600 6.54 -1.94 -49.85
C VAL A 600 6.17 -2.02 -51.33
N ASN A 601 6.49 -0.99 -52.09
CA ASN A 601 6.20 -0.88 -53.52
C ASN A 601 7.44 -1.14 -54.37
N TYR A 602 7.24 -1.73 -55.56
CA TYR A 602 8.29 -1.98 -56.55
C TYR A 602 7.90 -1.31 -57.86
N LEU A 603 8.51 -0.15 -58.13
CA LEU A 603 8.15 0.70 -59.27
C LEU A 603 9.29 0.77 -60.29
N ASN A 604 8.95 0.92 -61.56
CA ASN A 604 9.92 1.30 -62.60
C ASN A 604 10.06 2.82 -62.74
N GLU A 605 10.92 3.27 -63.65
CA GLU A 605 11.17 4.70 -63.97
C GLU A 605 9.91 5.47 -64.38
N ASP A 606 8.87 4.79 -64.87
CA ASP A 606 7.57 5.38 -65.25
C ASP A 606 6.57 5.45 -64.09
N GLY A 607 6.96 5.01 -62.89
CA GLY A 607 6.09 4.89 -61.72
C GLY A 607 5.10 3.73 -61.80
N GLN A 608 5.27 2.79 -62.74
CA GLN A 608 4.42 1.61 -62.89
C GLN A 608 4.85 0.50 -61.93
N GLU A 609 3.86 -0.20 -61.35
CA GLU A 609 4.09 -1.36 -60.50
C GLU A 609 4.58 -2.56 -61.34
N ILE A 610 5.76 -3.07 -61.00
CA ILE A 610 6.40 -4.20 -61.71
C ILE A 610 6.46 -5.49 -60.88
N ALA A 611 6.04 -5.42 -59.62
CA ALA A 611 5.76 -6.57 -58.77
C ALA A 611 4.71 -6.18 -57.72
N PRO A 612 3.87 -7.13 -57.26
CA PRO A 612 2.87 -6.87 -56.24
C PRO A 612 3.49 -6.27 -54.97
N PRO A 613 2.83 -5.27 -54.35
CA PRO A 613 3.32 -4.65 -53.13
C PRO A 613 3.33 -5.67 -51.99
N GLU A 614 4.30 -5.55 -51.08
CA GLU A 614 4.32 -6.31 -49.84
C GLU A 614 3.73 -5.50 -48.70
N ILE A 615 2.97 -6.17 -47.85
CA ILE A 615 2.41 -5.60 -46.63
C ILE A 615 3.18 -6.19 -45.46
N LEU A 616 4.02 -5.39 -44.82
CA LEU A 616 4.61 -5.76 -43.54
C LEU A 616 3.64 -5.34 -42.44
N SER A 617 3.39 -6.25 -41.49
CA SER A 617 2.53 -6.00 -40.33
C SER A 617 3.28 -6.32 -39.05
N GLY A 618 3.02 -5.53 -38.01
CA GLY A 618 3.62 -5.72 -36.70
C GLY A 618 2.98 -4.78 -35.67
N LYS A 619 3.31 -5.01 -34.40
CA LYS A 619 2.82 -4.15 -33.30
C LYS A 619 3.55 -2.82 -33.30
N VAL A 620 2.91 -1.76 -32.80
CA VAL A 620 3.57 -0.46 -32.60
C VAL A 620 4.85 -0.66 -31.78
N GLY A 621 5.98 -0.09 -32.21
CA GLY A 621 7.28 -0.26 -31.57
C GLY A 621 8.12 -1.44 -32.07
N GLN A 622 7.53 -2.38 -32.81
CA GLN A 622 8.24 -3.53 -33.38
C GLN A 622 9.11 -3.07 -34.57
N ASN A 623 10.34 -3.57 -34.65
CA ASN A 623 11.21 -3.31 -35.79
C ASN A 623 10.70 -4.01 -37.07
N TYR A 624 10.81 -3.34 -38.21
CA TYR A 624 10.62 -3.95 -39.53
C TYR A 624 11.88 -3.82 -40.38
N LEU A 625 12.00 -4.72 -41.35
CA LEU A 625 13.00 -4.68 -42.41
C LEU A 625 12.31 -5.03 -43.73
N ALA A 626 12.24 -4.05 -44.63
CA ALA A 626 11.87 -4.25 -46.02
C ALA A 626 13.12 -4.69 -46.80
N ASN A 627 12.92 -5.57 -47.78
CA ASN A 627 13.99 -6.04 -48.64
C ASN A 627 13.62 -5.82 -50.11
N ALA A 628 14.61 -5.44 -50.91
CA ALA A 628 14.46 -5.38 -52.36
C ALA A 628 14.18 -6.77 -52.94
N LYS A 629 13.31 -6.84 -53.94
CA LYS A 629 13.09 -8.07 -54.72
C LYS A 629 14.07 -8.13 -55.90
N SER A 630 14.50 -9.34 -56.23
CA SER A 630 15.09 -9.60 -57.55
C SER A 630 13.93 -9.76 -58.55
N ILE A 631 13.81 -8.83 -59.49
CA ILE A 631 12.74 -8.79 -60.49
C ILE A 631 13.38 -9.00 -61.86
N SER A 632 12.97 -10.06 -62.57
CA SER A 632 13.53 -10.37 -63.89
C SER A 632 13.29 -9.23 -64.87
N GLY A 633 14.31 -8.86 -65.66
CA GLY A 633 14.23 -7.72 -66.58
C GLY A 633 14.51 -6.37 -65.92
N TYR A 634 14.76 -6.30 -64.61
CA TYR A 634 14.93 -5.04 -63.90
C TYR A 634 16.17 -5.06 -62.99
N THR A 635 16.80 -3.90 -62.82
CA THR A 635 17.90 -3.68 -61.87
C THR A 635 17.50 -2.60 -60.87
N LEU A 636 17.75 -2.83 -59.58
CA LEU A 636 17.46 -1.85 -58.53
C LEU A 636 18.36 -0.62 -58.72
N THR A 637 17.77 0.58 -58.74
CA THR A 637 18.51 1.84 -58.92
C THR A 637 18.44 2.76 -57.72
N ALA A 638 17.31 2.81 -57.02
CA ALA A 638 17.14 3.67 -55.86
C ALA A 638 16.13 3.10 -54.87
N VAL A 639 16.18 3.60 -53.65
CA VAL A 639 15.19 3.33 -52.60
C VAL A 639 14.69 4.66 -52.06
N SER A 640 13.38 4.78 -51.91
CA SER A 640 12.71 5.92 -51.29
C SER A 640 11.95 5.46 -50.04
N GLY A 641 12.05 6.21 -48.94
CA GLY A 641 11.59 5.79 -47.62
C GLY A 641 12.68 5.05 -46.83
N ASN A 642 12.30 4.48 -45.68
CA ASN A 642 13.23 3.82 -44.77
C ASN A 642 13.07 2.30 -44.86
N GLU A 643 14.10 1.61 -45.37
CA GLU A 643 14.12 0.15 -45.50
C GLU A 643 14.04 -0.57 -44.16
N SER A 644 14.59 0.03 -43.11
CA SER A 644 14.43 -0.43 -41.74
C SER A 644 13.83 0.68 -40.89
N GLY A 645 13.00 0.29 -39.94
CA GLY A 645 12.31 1.22 -39.08
C GLY A 645 11.51 0.49 -38.02
N ILE A 646 10.58 1.23 -37.41
CA ILE A 646 9.68 0.73 -36.39
C ILE A 646 8.25 0.93 -36.89
N PHE A 647 7.39 -0.06 -36.67
CA PHE A 647 5.95 0.07 -36.93
C PHE A 647 5.37 1.15 -36.02
N SER A 648 4.61 2.08 -36.61
CA SER A 648 3.96 3.17 -35.91
C SER A 648 2.44 3.11 -36.07
N ASN A 649 1.73 4.07 -35.47
CA ASN A 649 0.31 4.31 -35.72
C ASN A 649 0.04 5.09 -37.02
N GLU A 650 1.09 5.49 -37.75
CA GLU A 650 1.03 6.16 -39.04
C GLU A 650 1.39 5.21 -40.18
N GLU A 651 0.80 5.43 -41.35
CA GLU A 651 1.12 4.65 -42.55
C GLU A 651 2.53 4.96 -43.04
N GLN A 652 3.28 3.90 -43.36
CA GLN A 652 4.67 4.01 -43.80
C GLN A 652 4.82 3.34 -45.16
N THR A 653 5.65 3.91 -46.03
CA THR A 653 5.87 3.41 -47.38
C THR A 653 7.35 3.31 -47.69
N VAL A 654 7.77 2.16 -48.22
CA VAL A 654 9.10 1.94 -48.81
C VAL A 654 8.91 1.68 -50.29
N THR A 655 9.58 2.44 -51.14
CA THR A 655 9.50 2.27 -52.59
C THR A 655 10.87 1.92 -53.14
N TYR A 656 10.99 0.72 -53.70
CA TYR A 656 12.15 0.29 -54.47
C TYR A 656 11.94 0.71 -55.93
N MET A 657 12.86 1.53 -56.44
CA MET A 657 12.86 2.01 -57.82
C MET A 657 13.79 1.15 -58.67
N TYR A 658 13.29 0.70 -59.81
CA TYR A 658 14.01 -0.18 -60.73
C TYR A 658 14.15 0.45 -62.12
N GLN A 659 15.26 0.15 -62.77
CA GLN A 659 15.51 0.45 -64.16
C GLN A 659 15.44 -0.82 -65.00
N GLY A 660 14.65 -0.76 -66.08
CA GLY A 660 14.56 -1.86 -67.05
C GLY A 660 15.81 -1.97 -67.91
N TYR A 661 15.94 -3.07 -68.63
CA TYR A 661 17.01 -3.26 -69.61
C TYR A 661 16.51 -3.97 -70.86
N LEU A 662 17.23 -3.76 -71.95
CA LEU A 662 17.00 -4.43 -73.22
C LEU A 662 17.85 -5.71 -73.28
N ALA A 663 17.22 -6.85 -73.52
CA ALA A 663 17.91 -8.14 -73.62
C ALA A 663 17.24 -9.11 -74.58
N PHE A 664 17.98 -10.15 -74.95
CA PHE A 664 17.41 -11.30 -75.62
C PHE A 664 16.75 -12.24 -74.60
N SER A 665 15.48 -12.59 -74.82
CA SER A 665 14.83 -13.74 -74.17
C SER A 665 15.28 -15.06 -74.81
N ALA A 666 15.44 -15.07 -76.13
CA ALA A 666 15.87 -16.23 -76.91
C ALA A 666 16.60 -15.79 -78.19
N VAL A 667 17.58 -16.58 -78.64
CA VAL A 667 18.34 -16.35 -79.89
C VAL A 667 18.66 -17.71 -80.52
N PRO A 668 18.35 -17.96 -81.80
CA PRO A 668 18.62 -19.24 -82.45
C PRO A 668 20.11 -19.55 -82.44
N THR A 669 20.45 -20.78 -82.05
CA THR A 669 21.84 -21.27 -82.13
C THR A 669 22.09 -21.98 -83.45
N GLN A 670 21.03 -22.41 -84.14
CA GLN A 670 21.11 -23.09 -85.43
C GLN A 670 19.99 -22.65 -86.38
N ILE A 671 20.38 -22.22 -87.58
CA ILE A 671 19.47 -21.92 -88.70
C ILE A 671 19.91 -22.78 -89.88
N SER A 672 18.99 -23.58 -90.42
CA SER A 672 19.20 -24.45 -91.58
C SER A 672 18.47 -23.89 -92.79
N PHE A 673 19.17 -23.86 -93.92
CA PHE A 673 18.59 -23.56 -95.23
C PHE A 673 18.27 -24.86 -96.00
N GLY A 674 18.49 -26.04 -95.42
CA GLY A 674 18.20 -27.34 -96.02
C GLY A 674 19.29 -27.87 -96.96
N THR A 675 18.94 -28.92 -97.71
CA THR A 675 19.84 -29.56 -98.69
C THR A 675 19.32 -29.35 -100.10
N HIS A 676 20.15 -28.77 -100.97
CA HIS A 676 19.75 -28.40 -102.32
C HIS A 676 20.69 -28.99 -103.38
N PRO A 677 20.18 -29.39 -104.55
CA PRO A 677 21.02 -29.78 -105.68
C PRO A 677 21.78 -28.56 -106.23
N LEU A 678 22.97 -28.77 -106.79
CA LEU A 678 23.70 -27.71 -107.48
C LEU A 678 22.93 -27.23 -108.71
N SER A 679 22.73 -25.91 -108.82
CA SER A 679 22.07 -25.27 -109.95
C SER A 679 23.07 -24.55 -110.85
N ASN A 680 22.78 -24.51 -112.14
CA ASN A 680 23.50 -23.69 -113.13
C ASN A 680 22.83 -22.33 -113.34
N LYS A 681 21.92 -21.95 -112.43
CA LYS A 681 21.27 -20.65 -112.35
C LYS A 681 21.50 -20.08 -110.96
N GLU A 682 21.25 -18.78 -110.82
CA GLU A 682 21.14 -18.19 -109.50
C GLU A 682 19.91 -18.76 -108.81
N GLU A 683 20.10 -19.25 -107.59
CA GLU A 683 19.03 -19.83 -106.77
C GLU A 683 18.98 -19.12 -105.42
N GLU A 684 17.78 -19.13 -104.85
CA GLU A 684 17.44 -18.47 -103.60
C GLU A 684 16.89 -19.51 -102.63
N TYR A 685 17.51 -19.62 -101.45
CA TYR A 685 17.18 -20.61 -100.44
C TYR A 685 16.74 -19.92 -99.15
N LYS A 686 15.45 -20.06 -98.84
CA LYS A 686 14.84 -19.60 -97.59
C LYS A 686 15.18 -20.53 -96.43
N ILE A 687 14.95 -20.06 -95.20
CA ILE A 687 15.09 -20.89 -94.00
C ILE A 687 14.18 -22.11 -94.10
N GLU A 688 14.74 -23.31 -93.95
CA GLU A 688 14.00 -24.56 -93.82
C GLU A 688 13.58 -24.80 -92.37
N SER A 689 14.51 -24.59 -91.44
CA SER A 689 14.25 -24.75 -90.01
C SER A 689 15.19 -23.91 -89.15
N LYS A 690 14.73 -23.60 -87.94
CA LYS A 690 15.50 -22.94 -86.89
C LYS A 690 15.16 -23.61 -85.55
N ASP A 691 16.12 -23.68 -84.65
CA ASP A 691 15.97 -24.32 -83.35
C ASP A 691 15.09 -23.51 -82.38
N GLN A 692 15.13 -22.18 -82.47
CA GLN A 692 14.25 -21.27 -81.73
C GLN A 692 14.06 -19.93 -82.46
N ASP A 693 13.27 -19.03 -81.87
CA ASP A 693 13.09 -17.65 -82.36
C ASP A 693 14.14 -16.69 -81.79
N ILE A 694 14.32 -15.53 -82.44
CA ILE A 694 14.88 -14.34 -81.78
C ILE A 694 13.74 -13.64 -81.07
N VAL A 695 13.79 -13.67 -79.75
CA VAL A 695 12.80 -13.02 -78.89
C VAL A 695 13.52 -11.97 -78.06
N VAL A 696 13.03 -10.73 -78.12
CA VAL A 696 13.58 -9.58 -77.42
C VAL A 696 12.66 -9.23 -76.26
N LYS A 697 13.25 -9.05 -75.07
CA LYS A 697 12.59 -8.46 -73.90
C LYS A 697 13.09 -7.04 -73.76
N ASP A 698 12.17 -6.08 -73.78
CA ASP A 698 12.46 -4.72 -73.37
C ASP A 698 11.55 -4.32 -72.21
N THR A 699 12.15 -4.07 -71.06
CA THR A 699 11.48 -3.64 -69.83
C THR A 699 11.70 -2.17 -69.51
N ARG A 700 12.38 -1.42 -70.40
CA ARG A 700 12.61 0.02 -70.24
C ARG A 700 11.31 0.81 -70.44
N THR A 701 11.38 2.12 -70.18
CA THR A 701 10.26 3.05 -70.35
C THR A 701 9.55 2.90 -71.69
N LEU A 702 8.22 2.92 -71.68
CA LEU A 702 7.43 2.89 -72.91
C LEU A 702 7.80 4.07 -73.82
N GLY A 703 8.01 3.79 -75.11
CA GLY A 703 8.54 4.74 -76.08
C GLY A 703 10.05 4.64 -76.31
N SER A 704 10.77 3.82 -75.52
CA SER A 704 12.18 3.50 -75.77
C SER A 704 12.36 2.86 -77.16
N ASN A 705 13.34 3.34 -77.92
CA ASN A 705 13.65 2.78 -79.23
C ASN A 705 14.75 1.72 -79.08
N TRP A 706 14.69 0.67 -79.89
CA TRP A 706 15.76 -0.31 -79.98
C TRP A 706 15.93 -0.86 -81.39
N GLN A 707 17.13 -1.37 -81.66
CA GLN A 707 17.46 -2.02 -82.92
C GLN A 707 18.09 -3.39 -82.69
N LEU A 708 17.59 -4.40 -83.41
CA LEU A 708 18.30 -5.65 -83.60
C LEU A 708 19.18 -5.52 -84.82
N ARG A 709 20.46 -5.86 -84.68
CA ARG A 709 21.40 -5.91 -85.78
C ARG A 709 22.07 -7.27 -85.91
N ALA A 710 22.41 -7.63 -87.14
CA ALA A 710 23.15 -8.84 -87.45
C ALA A 710 24.46 -8.50 -88.15
N THR A 711 25.54 -9.14 -87.71
CA THR A 711 26.86 -9.09 -88.34
C THR A 711 27.28 -10.51 -88.69
N LEU A 712 27.78 -10.74 -89.90
CA LEU A 712 28.31 -12.04 -90.28
C LEU A 712 29.71 -12.22 -89.68
N SER A 713 29.83 -12.99 -88.62
CA SER A 713 31.13 -13.26 -87.96
C SER A 713 31.98 -14.24 -88.77
N ARG A 714 31.35 -15.25 -89.36
CA ARG A 714 31.98 -16.21 -90.27
C ARG A 714 31.15 -16.36 -91.54
N PRO A 715 31.72 -16.14 -92.72
CA PRO A 715 30.98 -16.31 -93.97
C PRO A 715 30.64 -17.77 -94.22
N LEU A 716 29.60 -18.02 -95.03
CA LEU A 716 29.22 -19.37 -95.43
C LEU A 716 30.39 -20.05 -96.16
N THR A 717 31.02 -21.01 -95.48
CA THR A 717 32.24 -21.67 -95.96
C THR A 717 32.01 -23.17 -96.03
N GLY A 718 32.40 -23.79 -97.15
CA GLY A 718 32.29 -25.21 -97.36
C GLY A 718 33.25 -25.98 -96.45
N ASN A 719 32.74 -26.99 -95.74
CA ASN A 719 33.50 -27.76 -94.76
C ASN A 719 34.65 -28.56 -95.37
N LYS A 720 34.50 -29.07 -96.61
CA LYS A 720 35.51 -29.89 -97.31
C LYS A 720 36.38 -29.09 -98.27
N THR A 721 35.77 -28.16 -98.97
CA THR A 721 36.38 -27.39 -100.06
C THR A 721 37.03 -26.10 -99.57
N HIS A 722 36.65 -25.63 -98.38
CA HIS A 722 36.99 -24.30 -97.85
C HIS A 722 36.58 -23.14 -98.78
N HIS A 723 35.70 -23.40 -99.76
CA HIS A 723 35.17 -22.37 -100.65
C HIS A 723 34.21 -21.47 -99.88
N VAL A 724 34.33 -20.16 -100.05
CA VAL A 724 33.50 -19.15 -99.37
C VAL A 724 32.46 -18.61 -100.34
N LEU A 725 31.19 -18.76 -99.98
CA LEU A 725 30.09 -18.12 -100.71
C LEU A 725 30.06 -16.65 -100.34
N SER A 726 30.60 -15.82 -101.23
CA SER A 726 30.77 -14.38 -101.00
C SER A 726 29.47 -13.63 -101.27
N ASP A 727 29.07 -12.75 -100.34
CA ASP A 727 27.81 -11.99 -100.42
C ASP A 727 26.59 -12.89 -100.66
N ALA A 728 26.55 -14.06 -100.02
CA ALA A 728 25.51 -15.07 -100.24
C ALA A 728 24.37 -15.01 -99.23
N LEU A 729 24.54 -14.37 -98.07
CA LEU A 729 23.51 -14.31 -97.03
C LEU A 729 22.87 -12.92 -97.02
N PHE A 730 21.55 -12.88 -97.13
CA PHE A 730 20.74 -11.67 -97.14
C PHE A 730 19.66 -11.75 -96.05
N TYR A 731 19.26 -10.58 -95.54
CA TYR A 731 18.03 -10.42 -94.79
C TYR A 731 16.99 -9.74 -95.68
N VAL A 732 15.83 -10.36 -95.83
CA VAL A 732 14.70 -9.85 -96.62
C VAL A 732 13.59 -9.40 -95.68
N LYS A 733 13.08 -8.18 -95.87
CA LYS A 733 11.91 -7.65 -95.16
C LYS A 733 11.13 -6.70 -96.05
N ASP A 734 9.82 -6.88 -96.18
CA ASP A 734 8.92 -6.05 -97.01
C ASP A 734 9.43 -5.87 -98.46
N GLY A 735 10.00 -6.92 -99.04
CA GLY A 735 10.58 -6.90 -100.39
C GLY A 735 11.91 -6.14 -100.54
N ARG A 736 12.50 -5.64 -99.45
CA ARG A 736 13.86 -5.07 -99.42
C ARG A 736 14.84 -6.16 -98.99
N SER A 737 15.95 -6.27 -99.72
CA SER A 737 17.02 -7.23 -99.43
C SER A 737 18.29 -6.50 -98.99
N VAL A 738 18.82 -6.89 -97.83
CA VAL A 738 20.04 -6.31 -97.22
C VAL A 738 21.10 -7.41 -97.10
N PRO A 739 22.29 -7.26 -97.70
CA PRO A 739 23.36 -8.24 -97.57
C PRO A 739 23.95 -8.25 -96.16
N LEU A 740 24.13 -9.44 -95.59
CA LEU A 740 24.89 -9.64 -94.35
C LEU A 740 26.35 -9.92 -94.70
N ARG A 741 27.25 -9.08 -94.19
CA ARG A 741 28.68 -9.10 -94.55
C ARG A 741 29.57 -9.15 -93.32
N VAL A 742 30.78 -9.67 -93.52
CA VAL A 742 31.83 -9.63 -92.49
C VAL A 742 32.24 -8.17 -92.27
N ASN A 743 32.42 -7.78 -91.00
CA ASN A 743 32.78 -6.43 -90.58
C ASN A 743 31.72 -5.33 -90.89
N SER A 744 30.47 -5.71 -91.21
CA SER A 744 29.38 -4.75 -91.43
C SER A 744 28.11 -5.22 -90.73
N SER A 745 27.61 -4.39 -89.82
CA SER A 745 26.37 -4.63 -89.08
C SER A 745 25.16 -4.14 -89.88
N ALA A 746 24.19 -5.02 -90.12
CA ALA A 746 22.94 -4.70 -90.81
C ALA A 746 21.78 -4.61 -89.81
N ILE A 747 20.87 -3.65 -90.00
CA ILE A 747 19.66 -3.52 -89.19
C ILE A 747 18.65 -4.59 -89.65
N ILE A 748 18.19 -5.38 -88.70
CA ILE A 748 17.23 -6.46 -88.90
C ILE A 748 15.85 -6.01 -88.46
N GLU A 749 15.78 -5.41 -87.27
CA GLU A 749 14.53 -4.90 -86.70
C GLU A 749 14.76 -3.52 -86.09
N SER A 750 13.74 -2.66 -86.16
CA SER A 750 13.70 -1.39 -85.43
C SER A 750 12.31 -1.28 -84.83
N ALA A 751 12.24 -1.21 -83.51
CA ALA A 751 10.97 -1.18 -82.82
C ALA A 751 10.99 -0.17 -81.67
N VAL A 752 9.77 0.20 -81.28
CA VAL A 752 9.50 1.04 -80.11
C VAL A 752 8.83 0.18 -79.07
N THR A 753 9.28 0.29 -77.83
CA THR A 753 8.73 -0.46 -76.70
C THR A 753 7.34 0.09 -76.38
N THR A 754 6.32 -0.67 -76.78
CA THR A 754 4.90 -0.34 -76.60
C THR A 754 4.24 -1.21 -75.53
N THR A 755 4.84 -2.37 -75.25
CA THR A 755 4.48 -3.32 -74.19
C THR A 755 5.77 -3.92 -73.62
N HIS A 756 5.74 -4.40 -72.38
CA HIS A 756 6.86 -5.17 -71.79
C HIS A 756 6.77 -6.68 -72.06
N ASP A 757 5.82 -7.11 -72.90
CA ASP A 757 5.72 -8.49 -73.38
C ASP A 757 6.88 -8.83 -74.33
N ASP A 758 7.13 -10.12 -74.48
CA ASP A 758 8.17 -10.64 -75.34
C ASP A 758 7.89 -10.30 -76.81
N TYR A 759 8.84 -9.64 -77.46
CA TYR A 759 8.75 -9.28 -78.88
C TYR A 759 9.47 -10.32 -79.73
N ASN A 760 8.70 -11.19 -80.40
CA ASN A 760 9.25 -12.20 -81.28
C ASN A 760 9.57 -11.61 -82.66
N VAL A 761 10.85 -11.40 -82.95
CA VAL A 761 11.34 -10.81 -84.20
C VAL A 761 11.21 -11.79 -85.37
N THR A 762 11.27 -13.10 -85.12
CA THR A 762 11.40 -14.13 -86.16
C THR A 762 10.19 -15.04 -86.31
N HIS A 763 9.06 -14.69 -85.71
CA HIS A 763 7.83 -15.51 -85.71
C HIS A 763 7.37 -15.91 -87.12
N ASP A 764 7.62 -15.05 -88.10
CA ASP A 764 7.16 -15.19 -89.49
C ASP A 764 8.25 -15.66 -90.48
N TRP A 765 9.48 -15.88 -90.01
CA TRP A 765 10.63 -16.18 -90.88
C TRP A 765 10.56 -17.53 -91.62
N THR A 766 9.63 -18.41 -91.23
CA THR A 766 9.43 -19.73 -91.87
C THR A 766 8.12 -19.82 -92.65
N THR A 767 7.26 -18.80 -92.58
CA THR A 767 5.90 -18.82 -93.14
C THR A 767 5.67 -17.74 -94.19
N PHE A 768 6.42 -16.64 -94.16
CA PHE A 768 6.32 -15.52 -95.11
C PHE A 768 7.61 -15.35 -95.94
N ASP A 769 7.60 -14.38 -96.86
CA ASP A 769 8.75 -14.04 -97.72
C ASP A 769 9.86 -13.26 -96.98
N ASP A 770 9.64 -12.92 -95.71
CA ASP A 770 10.58 -12.19 -94.85
C ASP A 770 11.49 -13.15 -94.06
N GLY A 771 12.73 -12.76 -93.80
CA GLY A 771 13.70 -13.55 -93.03
C GLY A 771 15.09 -13.64 -93.66
N LEU A 772 15.93 -14.53 -93.14
CA LEU A 772 17.23 -14.80 -93.76
C LEU A 772 17.07 -15.63 -95.02
N ASN A 773 17.97 -15.38 -95.97
CA ASN A 773 17.91 -15.96 -97.28
C ASN A 773 19.31 -16.15 -97.85
N VAL A 774 19.58 -17.32 -98.42
CA VAL A 774 20.85 -17.61 -99.07
C VAL A 774 20.68 -17.54 -100.58
N VAL A 775 21.33 -16.58 -101.20
CA VAL A 775 21.39 -16.43 -102.66
C VAL A 775 22.72 -16.97 -103.16
N VAL A 776 22.67 -18.03 -103.98
CA VAL A 776 23.85 -18.66 -104.56
C VAL A 776 23.90 -18.32 -106.04
N LYS A 777 24.95 -17.61 -106.46
CA LYS A 777 25.16 -17.24 -107.87
C LYS A 777 25.40 -18.50 -108.73
N SER A 778 24.96 -18.41 -109.98
CA SER A 778 25.17 -19.47 -110.98
C SER A 778 26.62 -19.96 -111.00
N GLY A 779 26.85 -21.22 -110.61
CA GLY A 779 28.17 -21.86 -110.66
C GLY A 779 29.13 -21.50 -109.53
N ASP A 780 28.69 -20.78 -108.49
CA ASP A 780 29.54 -20.39 -107.34
C ASP A 780 29.65 -21.50 -106.28
N ALA A 781 28.56 -22.23 -106.00
CA ALA A 781 28.59 -23.31 -105.02
C ALA A 781 29.27 -24.60 -105.54
N LEU A 782 30.02 -25.24 -104.65
CA LEU A 782 30.60 -26.58 -104.82
C LEU A 782 29.76 -27.60 -104.03
N ALA A 783 29.87 -28.89 -104.38
CA ALA A 783 29.20 -29.96 -103.64
C ALA A 783 29.83 -30.13 -102.24
N ASP A 784 29.29 -29.42 -101.26
CA ASP A 784 29.83 -29.34 -99.90
C ASP A 784 28.73 -29.01 -98.87
N GLN A 785 29.06 -29.12 -97.59
CA GLN A 785 28.24 -28.61 -96.50
C GLN A 785 28.77 -27.23 -96.10
N TYR A 786 27.97 -26.19 -96.33
CA TYR A 786 28.33 -24.83 -95.98
C TYR A 786 27.86 -24.48 -94.56
N SER A 787 28.71 -23.81 -93.79
CA SER A 787 28.35 -23.26 -92.49
C SER A 787 28.92 -21.86 -92.29
N GLY A 788 28.21 -21.04 -91.53
CA GLY A 788 28.57 -19.67 -91.19
C GLY A 788 28.13 -19.34 -89.77
N GLU A 789 28.53 -18.17 -89.27
CA GLU A 789 28.16 -17.70 -87.93
C GLU A 789 27.68 -16.26 -88.02
N ILE A 790 26.52 -16.00 -87.42
CA ILE A 790 25.90 -14.68 -87.33
C ILE A 790 26.00 -14.24 -85.87
N SER A 791 26.47 -13.02 -85.64
CA SER A 791 26.40 -12.34 -84.34
C SER A 791 25.20 -11.41 -84.32
N TRP A 792 24.37 -11.54 -83.29
CA TRP A 792 23.21 -10.70 -83.05
C TRP A 792 23.52 -9.70 -81.94
N GLU A 793 23.22 -8.44 -82.18
CA GLU A 793 23.47 -7.34 -81.24
C GLU A 793 22.19 -6.52 -81.06
N LEU A 794 21.86 -6.22 -79.78
CA LEU A 794 20.79 -5.30 -79.42
C LEU A 794 21.38 -3.93 -79.10
N TYR A 795 20.86 -2.91 -79.76
CA TYR A 795 21.25 -1.52 -79.53
C TYR A 795 20.12 -0.74 -78.89
N ASP A 796 20.45 -0.07 -77.79
CA ASP A 796 19.70 1.07 -77.29
C ASP A 796 19.94 2.25 -78.23
N VAL A 797 18.88 2.79 -78.84
CA VAL A 797 18.96 3.94 -79.74
C VAL A 797 18.13 5.08 -79.17
N VAL A 798 18.74 6.26 -79.11
CA VAL A 798 18.02 7.51 -78.82
C VAL A 798 17.07 7.84 -79.98
N SER A 799 15.89 8.42 -79.68
CA SER A 799 15.00 8.90 -80.73
C SER A 799 15.75 9.89 -81.62
N ASN A 800 15.73 9.66 -82.93
CA ASN A 800 15.98 10.74 -83.86
C ASN A 800 14.69 11.57 -83.88
N ASP A 801 14.63 12.59 -83.03
CA ASP A 801 13.63 13.66 -83.12
C ASP A 801 13.63 14.33 -84.50
#